data_AF-A0A063Y8D6-F1
#
_entry.id   AF-A0A063Y8D6-F1
#
_cell.length_a   1.000
_cell.length_b   1.000
_cell.length_c   1.000
_cell.angle_alpha   90.00
_cell.angle_beta   90.00
_cell.angle_gamma   90.00
#
_symmetry.space_group_name_H-M   'P 1'
#
loop_
_entity.id
_entity.type
_entity.pdbx_description
1 polymer ?
#
loop_
_entity_poly.entity_id
_entity_poly.type
_entity_poly.pdbx_seq_one_letter_code
_entity_poly.pdbx_strand_id
1 'polypeptide(L)'
;MSRIIHFVKTLPGFVFGAILAVALAVFFAITLAASLLYENVINRQAQQTSEAIANHTFSTMFMIMSQGWTREEMEAFVDATQSAYENSPFEIALYRGDKVRVLYGEVSQRQPDEAVQRSLEGAGIQVIEEDRHIRRLYPVEARAECLSCHANASVGDVLGVIALQQNKQAISSELRRDHVVLFILFAIFTFFIATLISAFASRRINDSVEQFGNRLKSVNTVTDFRQLDVSDVDFYFQEFNNTFGQINILMERLKDVAVDKDILEFEIRLLSKFIITSEVVKDWRDFIKDLLVDINTIIKAHTLVTIFQVEEEGYELEVFWYQDVCENTQVQFEAVVTRQLGSNTHYHSGVPILKIVHHIACPNTTDDAKKLSLSAHDIELQTKSLLLETPKIGGVVGIGVQSEMAKDPIRHIVIDSILTTLLNLVGSVKAIYKYTKDLEYYATRDPLTALHNQRMFRELLGYEVGRSTRHNEEFSLLMLDLDNFKTVNDRYGHAFGDQFLHAFAKVLENAVRPGDFVSRYGGDEFTIILPETGEEQAHTVAQRIARLLEKLALTAPDGTSVRATTSIGIAIYPRHADDPRDLFVVADNMMYKAKRKGKNQIAIPDEHEMAEVFKAVGEKNLMVLNALEEQRILPYFQPIVSLETGEVLIHELLMRIDLGDRIVPAGEFIDIAESIGVVHKMDYLLIEKAFKQMHEQGYEGMLFVNLSPKSLIIGEFISRVRQLALEYSIEPRRIVFELTERETVSNMALLERFVQDLKLEGFNFAIDDFGSGYSSFHYIKHFPIDVIKIEGEFIRNMLTDDKDMAFVKSIVTLAHSLGIQTVAEFVEDQAVMDAIRALGIDYGQGYFIGRPSSRLMLAAAQ
;
A
#
# COMPACT_ATOMS: atom_id res chain seq x y z
N MET A 1 27.32 45.59 29.61
CA MET A 1 27.68 44.17 29.83
C MET A 1 27.11 43.22 28.76
N SER A 2 25.80 43.22 28.48
CA SER A 2 25.16 42.35 27.45
C SER A 2 25.81 42.41 26.04
N ARG A 3 26.07 43.61 25.50
CA ARG A 3 26.73 43.76 24.17
C ARG A 3 28.17 43.24 24.11
N ILE A 4 28.91 43.32 25.21
CA ILE A 4 30.30 42.82 25.29
C ILE A 4 30.30 41.29 25.35
N ILE A 5 29.39 40.71 26.14
CA ILE A 5 29.21 39.25 26.22
C ILE A 5 28.77 38.69 24.86
N HIS A 6 27.90 39.40 24.14
CA HIS A 6 27.48 38.98 22.81
C HIS A 6 28.62 39.07 21.79
N PHE A 7 29.43 40.12 21.84
CA PHE A 7 30.62 40.26 20.97
C PHE A 7 31.64 39.14 21.22
N VAL A 8 31.93 38.78 22.46
CA VAL A 8 32.86 37.67 22.80
C VAL A 8 32.37 36.32 22.28
N LYS A 9 31.06 36.13 22.12
CA LYS A 9 30.48 34.92 21.51
C LYS A 9 30.55 34.90 19.98
N THR A 10 30.99 35.97 19.34
CA THR A 10 31.26 35.97 17.89
C THR A 10 32.68 35.48 17.62
N LEU A 11 32.89 34.79 16.50
CA LEU A 11 34.21 34.32 16.09
C LEU A 11 35.25 35.48 16.00
N PRO A 12 34.91 36.67 15.44
CA PRO A 12 35.77 37.86 15.52
C PRO A 12 36.12 38.28 16.96
N GLY A 13 35.13 38.28 17.86
CA GLY A 13 35.35 38.68 19.26
C GLY A 13 36.21 37.69 20.05
N PHE A 14 36.09 36.39 19.76
CA PHE A 14 36.96 35.36 20.32
C PHE A 14 38.42 35.53 19.84
N VAL A 15 38.63 35.69 18.54
CA VAL A 15 39.97 35.90 17.94
C VAL A 15 40.61 37.19 18.48
N PHE A 16 39.85 38.28 18.57
CA PHE A 16 40.31 39.53 19.18
C PHE A 16 40.73 39.32 20.65
N GLY A 17 39.87 38.69 21.45
CA GLY A 17 40.14 38.42 22.86
C GLY A 17 41.40 37.58 23.07
N ALA A 18 41.59 36.52 22.26
CA ALA A 18 42.75 35.65 22.34
C ALA A 18 44.05 36.38 21.96
N ILE A 19 44.07 37.11 20.85
CA ILE A 19 45.23 37.89 20.40
C ILE A 19 45.60 38.95 21.45
N LEU A 20 44.60 39.66 21.98
CA LEU A 20 44.82 40.69 23.00
C LEU A 20 45.36 40.10 24.30
N ALA A 21 44.83 38.95 24.75
CA ALA A 21 45.29 38.27 25.95
C ALA A 21 46.76 37.84 25.83
N VAL A 22 47.16 37.25 24.70
CA VAL A 22 48.55 36.85 24.44
C VAL A 22 49.46 38.08 24.36
N ALA A 23 49.04 39.12 23.63
CA ALA A 23 49.82 40.34 23.47
C ALA A 23 50.06 41.04 24.83
N LEU A 24 49.04 41.12 25.68
CA LEU A 24 49.17 41.66 27.04
C LEU A 24 50.08 40.79 27.91
N ALA A 25 49.92 39.47 27.88
CA ALA A 25 50.75 38.56 28.67
C ALA A 25 52.24 38.69 28.30
N VAL A 26 52.56 38.73 27.00
CA VAL A 26 53.92 38.93 26.50
C VAL A 26 54.45 40.30 26.90
N PHE A 27 53.64 41.36 26.73
CA PHE A 27 54.03 42.71 27.11
C PHE A 27 54.36 42.85 28.61
N PHE A 28 53.51 42.31 29.49
CA PHE A 28 53.75 42.29 30.93
C PHE A 28 55.00 41.47 31.29
N ALA A 29 55.20 40.30 30.68
CA ALA A 29 56.37 39.47 30.92
C ALA A 29 57.68 40.18 30.52
N ILE A 30 57.71 40.81 29.34
CA ILE A 30 58.88 41.57 28.86
C ILE A 30 59.14 42.78 29.76
N THR A 31 58.09 43.54 30.12
CA THR A 31 58.22 44.71 31.00
C THR A 31 58.77 44.31 32.38
N LEU A 32 58.23 43.24 32.97
CA LEU A 32 58.69 42.74 34.26
C LEU A 32 60.15 42.30 34.20
N ALA A 33 60.53 41.55 33.16
CA ALA A 33 61.91 41.13 32.95
C ALA A 33 62.86 42.32 32.78
N ALA A 34 62.47 43.33 31.98
CA ALA A 34 63.26 44.55 31.78
C ALA A 34 63.43 45.33 33.08
N SER A 35 62.37 45.49 33.88
CA SER A 35 62.43 46.18 35.18
C SER A 35 63.38 45.49 36.15
N LEU A 36 63.32 44.16 36.25
CA LEU A 36 64.19 43.37 37.13
C LEU A 36 65.66 43.43 36.69
N LEU A 37 65.92 43.38 35.38
CA LEU A 37 67.27 43.52 34.83
C LEU A 37 67.85 44.91 35.12
N TYR A 38 67.03 45.95 34.96
CA TYR A 38 67.46 47.33 35.13
C TYR A 38 67.80 47.66 36.59
N GLU A 39 66.99 47.21 37.55
CA GLU A 39 67.24 47.37 38.98
C GLU A 39 68.56 46.70 39.41
N ASN A 40 68.84 45.50 38.89
CA ASN A 40 70.11 44.81 39.13
C ASN A 40 71.33 45.58 38.60
N VAL A 41 71.22 46.21 37.43
CA VAL A 41 72.30 47.01 36.83
C VAL A 41 72.57 48.26 37.68
N ILE A 42 71.52 48.97 38.11
CA ILE A 42 71.65 50.16 38.96
C ILE A 42 72.34 49.82 40.29
N ASN A 43 71.93 48.75 40.96
CA ASN A 43 72.51 48.35 42.24
C ASN A 43 74.00 48.00 42.12
N ARG A 44 74.40 47.30 41.05
CA ARG A 44 75.81 47.00 40.77
C ARG A 44 76.63 48.26 40.53
N GLN A 45 76.11 49.19 39.71
CA GLN A 45 76.80 50.44 39.42
C GLN A 45 76.93 51.32 40.67
N ALA A 46 75.90 51.39 41.50
CA ALA A 46 75.93 52.10 42.78
C ALA A 46 77.01 51.56 43.73
N GLN A 47 77.20 50.25 43.78
CA GLN A 47 78.25 49.62 44.58
C GLN A 47 79.66 50.00 44.07
N GLN A 48 79.90 49.90 42.76
CA GLN A 48 81.18 50.26 42.16
C GLN A 48 81.55 51.74 42.40
N THR A 49 80.58 52.64 42.26
CA THR A 49 80.79 54.07 42.51
C THR A 49 81.11 54.34 43.99
N SER A 50 80.42 53.66 44.93
CA SER A 50 80.69 53.83 46.37
C SER A 50 82.12 53.41 46.74
N GLU A 51 82.59 52.30 46.18
CA GLU A 51 83.95 51.80 46.39
C GLU A 51 85.01 52.73 45.78
N ALA A 52 84.75 53.26 44.58
CA ALA A 52 85.62 54.24 43.95
C ALA A 52 85.74 55.53 44.78
N ILE A 53 84.63 56.02 45.34
CA ILE A 53 84.64 57.19 46.22
C ILE A 53 85.45 56.90 47.49
N ALA A 54 85.21 55.77 48.17
CA ALA A 54 85.95 55.41 49.39
C ALA A 54 87.47 55.33 49.15
N ASN A 55 87.89 54.67 48.07
CA ASN A 55 89.30 54.55 47.68
C ASN A 55 89.93 55.90 47.32
N HIS A 56 89.18 56.78 46.64
CA HIS A 56 89.62 58.12 46.32
C HIS A 56 89.79 58.97 47.59
N THR A 57 88.79 58.97 48.47
CA THR A 57 88.85 59.68 49.76
C THR A 57 90.05 59.21 50.60
N PHE A 58 90.29 57.90 50.68
CA PHE A 58 91.47 57.36 51.37
C PHE A 58 92.78 57.82 50.73
N SER A 59 92.90 57.74 49.40
CA SER A 59 94.14 58.08 48.69
C SER A 59 94.48 59.57 48.83
N THR A 60 93.48 60.45 48.76
CA THR A 60 93.65 61.89 48.97
C THR A 60 94.03 62.19 50.43
N MET A 61 93.36 61.55 51.39
CA MET A 61 93.69 61.67 52.80
C MET A 61 95.14 61.23 53.08
N PHE A 62 95.57 60.09 52.53
CA PHE A 62 96.92 59.56 52.68
C PHE A 62 97.98 60.50 52.07
N MET A 63 97.72 61.04 50.86
CA MET A 63 98.64 61.96 50.19
C MET A 63 98.91 63.21 51.04
N ILE A 64 97.86 63.80 51.62
CA ILE A 64 97.98 64.96 52.51
C ILE A 64 98.75 64.59 53.78
N MET A 65 98.41 63.46 54.42
CA MET A 65 99.08 63.00 55.65
C MET A 65 100.59 62.74 55.45
N SER A 66 100.98 62.22 54.28
CA SER A 66 102.38 61.88 53.99
C SER A 66 103.33 63.09 53.93
N GLN A 67 102.81 64.30 53.75
CA GLN A 67 103.61 65.54 53.63
C GLN A 67 103.84 66.24 54.97
N GLY A 68 103.27 65.73 56.07
CA GLY A 68 103.30 66.36 57.39
C GLY A 68 102.16 67.37 57.54
N TRP A 69 101.28 67.16 58.52
CA TRP A 69 99.98 67.85 58.62
C TRP A 69 99.76 68.47 60.01
N THR A 70 98.94 69.52 60.05
CA THR A 70 98.41 70.13 61.28
C THR A 70 96.94 69.76 61.50
N ARG A 71 96.47 69.83 62.75
CA ARG A 71 95.09 69.48 63.11
C ARG A 71 94.04 70.25 62.30
N GLU A 72 94.27 71.55 62.07
CA GLU A 72 93.35 72.42 61.31
C GLU A 72 93.24 72.00 59.83
N GLU A 73 94.33 71.57 59.20
CA GLU A 73 94.33 71.12 57.80
C GLU A 73 93.50 69.83 57.61
N MET A 74 93.52 68.94 58.59
CA MET A 74 92.71 67.72 58.54
C MET A 74 91.23 67.99 58.78
N GLU A 75 90.88 68.86 59.72
CA GLU A 75 89.50 69.28 59.95
C GLU A 75 88.93 69.98 58.69
N ALA A 76 89.72 70.85 58.05
CA ALA A 76 89.35 71.48 56.78
C ALA A 76 89.18 70.47 55.62
N PHE A 77 90.01 69.42 55.57
CA PHE A 77 89.86 68.35 54.57
C PHE A 77 88.57 67.54 54.77
N VAL A 78 88.23 67.19 56.01
CA VAL A 78 87.00 66.46 56.33
C VAL A 78 85.79 67.28 55.91
N ASP A 79 85.75 68.57 56.26
CA ASP A 79 84.65 69.46 55.91
C ASP A 79 84.55 69.67 54.38
N ALA A 80 85.68 69.93 53.71
CA ALA A 80 85.71 70.08 52.25
C ALA A 80 85.27 68.80 51.52
N THR A 81 85.64 67.63 52.03
CA THR A 81 85.21 66.35 51.48
C THR A 81 83.71 66.15 51.69
N GLN A 82 83.17 66.45 52.87
CA GLN A 82 81.73 66.34 53.12
C GLN A 82 80.92 67.29 52.23
N SER A 83 81.34 68.55 52.10
CA SER A 83 80.65 69.53 51.26
C SER A 83 80.75 69.25 49.76
N ALA A 84 81.81 68.58 49.28
CA ALA A 84 81.94 68.19 47.88
C ALA A 84 80.82 67.22 47.42
N TYR A 85 80.20 66.49 48.36
CA TYR A 85 79.15 65.51 48.08
C TYR A 85 77.75 65.96 48.51
N GLU A 86 77.55 67.18 49.05
CA GLU A 86 76.24 67.71 49.49
C GLU A 86 75.16 67.69 48.40
N ASN A 87 75.53 67.89 47.14
CA ASN A 87 74.62 67.85 45.98
C ASN A 87 74.62 66.50 45.24
N SER A 88 75.18 65.47 45.84
CA SER A 88 75.26 64.12 45.27
C SER A 88 74.31 63.16 46.00
N PRO A 89 73.98 62.00 45.43
CA PRO A 89 73.18 60.99 46.13
C PRO A 89 73.96 60.29 47.26
N PHE A 90 75.22 60.67 47.50
CA PHE A 90 76.11 60.10 48.51
C PHE A 90 76.39 61.12 49.61
N GLU A 91 76.34 60.67 50.86
CA GLU A 91 76.82 61.39 52.05
C GLU A 91 78.01 60.61 52.62
N ILE A 92 79.13 61.27 52.91
CA ILE A 92 80.34 60.64 53.43
C ILE A 92 80.52 61.04 54.89
N ALA A 93 80.78 60.07 55.75
CA ALA A 93 81.20 60.28 57.13
C ALA A 93 82.47 59.49 57.42
N LEU A 94 83.42 60.12 58.13
CA LEU A 94 84.71 59.53 58.47
C LEU A 94 84.75 59.27 59.98
N TYR A 95 85.06 58.04 60.36
CA TYR A 95 85.17 57.62 61.75
C TYR A 95 86.62 57.22 62.05
N ARG A 96 87.18 57.81 63.10
CA ARG A 96 88.53 57.53 63.58
C ARG A 96 88.54 56.30 64.48
N GLY A 97 89.51 55.40 64.28
CA GLY A 97 89.74 54.24 65.13
C GLY A 97 90.59 54.50 66.36
N ASP A 98 90.58 53.56 67.29
CA ASP A 98 91.22 53.70 68.60
C ASP A 98 92.73 53.93 68.53
N LYS A 99 93.41 53.24 67.62
CA LYS A 99 94.87 53.39 67.45
C LYS A 99 95.25 54.81 67.02
N VAL A 100 94.47 55.42 66.13
CA VAL A 100 94.67 56.80 65.69
C VAL A 100 94.30 57.79 66.81
N ARG A 101 93.23 57.49 67.56
CA ARG A 101 92.80 58.30 68.72
C ARG A 101 93.86 58.38 69.82
N VAL A 102 94.59 57.29 70.10
CA VAL A 102 95.65 57.27 71.11
C VAL A 102 96.83 58.19 70.74
N LEU A 103 97.19 58.27 69.45
CA LEU A 103 98.32 59.10 69.00
C LEU A 103 97.95 60.59 68.81
N TYR A 104 96.76 60.86 68.28
CA TYR A 104 96.39 62.20 67.80
C TYR A 104 95.18 62.81 68.53
N GLY A 105 94.69 62.16 69.58
CA GLY A 105 93.55 62.62 70.38
C GLY A 105 92.19 62.45 69.71
N GLU A 106 91.15 62.91 70.39
CA GLU A 106 89.77 62.91 69.89
C GLU A 106 89.48 64.08 68.94
N VAL A 107 88.67 63.79 67.92
CA VAL A 107 88.11 64.75 66.96
C VAL A 107 86.60 64.71 67.06
N SER A 108 85.96 65.84 66.78
CA SER A 108 84.51 65.94 66.65
C SER A 108 84.04 65.03 65.50
N GLN A 109 83.51 63.87 65.85
CA GLN A 109 82.93 62.91 64.90
C GLN A 109 81.54 62.50 65.40
N ARG A 110 80.66 62.08 64.48
CA ARG A 110 79.36 61.50 64.87
C ARG A 110 79.61 60.25 65.74
N GLN A 111 78.75 59.99 66.72
CA GLN A 111 78.89 58.80 67.55
C GLN A 111 78.83 57.54 66.66
N PRO A 112 79.82 56.64 66.76
CA PRO A 112 79.80 55.41 65.99
C PRO A 112 78.64 54.53 66.47
N ASP A 113 77.76 54.16 65.56
CA ASP A 113 76.76 53.13 65.81
C ASP A 113 77.40 51.73 65.87
N GLU A 114 76.60 50.73 66.25
CA GLU A 114 77.05 49.34 66.40
C GLU A 114 77.67 48.76 65.12
N ALA A 115 77.27 49.24 63.94
CA ALA A 115 77.82 48.75 62.68
C ALA A 115 79.18 49.38 62.35
N VAL A 116 79.35 50.68 62.63
CA VAL A 116 80.66 51.35 62.56
C VAL A 116 81.62 50.75 63.58
N GLN A 117 81.15 50.48 64.80
CA GLN A 117 81.98 49.89 65.85
C GLN A 117 82.47 48.48 65.45
N ARG A 118 81.59 47.63 64.91
CA ARG A 118 81.99 46.32 64.36
C ARG A 118 83.02 46.45 63.23
N SER A 119 82.87 47.44 62.34
CA SER A 119 83.84 47.66 61.26
C SER A 119 85.19 48.15 61.79
N LEU A 120 85.21 48.99 62.84
CA LEU A 120 86.43 49.41 63.55
C LEU A 120 87.13 48.25 64.26
N GLU A 121 86.38 47.25 64.74
CA GLU A 121 86.90 46.03 65.36
C GLU A 121 87.39 44.98 64.35
N GLY A 122 87.29 45.24 63.03
CA GLY A 122 87.84 44.39 61.98
C GLY A 122 86.81 43.60 61.16
N ALA A 123 85.52 43.93 61.20
CA ALA A 123 84.46 43.18 60.50
C ALA A 123 84.44 43.35 58.95
N GLY A 124 85.50 43.84 58.32
CA GLY A 124 85.56 44.07 56.87
C GLY A 124 84.52 45.09 56.37
N ILE A 125 84.24 45.09 55.07
CA ILE A 125 83.24 45.97 54.45
C ILE A 125 81.83 45.54 54.89
N GLN A 126 81.05 46.47 55.43
CA GLN A 126 79.67 46.23 55.84
C GLN A 126 78.69 46.97 54.92
N VAL A 127 77.62 46.31 54.49
CA VAL A 127 76.53 46.92 53.73
C VAL A 127 75.26 46.83 54.56
N ILE A 128 74.70 47.98 54.88
CA ILE A 128 73.50 48.15 55.71
C ILE A 128 72.44 48.74 54.81
N GLU A 129 71.33 48.01 54.68
CA GLU A 129 70.20 48.45 53.89
C GLU A 129 69.14 49.05 54.81
N GLU A 130 68.96 50.36 54.75
CA GLU A 130 67.91 51.09 55.47
C GLU A 130 66.77 51.43 54.50
N ASP A 131 65.59 51.78 55.03
CA ASP A 131 64.37 52.02 54.24
C ASP A 131 64.55 53.09 53.15
N ARG A 132 65.38 54.12 53.42
CA ARG A 132 65.60 55.24 52.49
C ARG A 132 67.04 55.37 52.02
N HIS A 133 67.98 54.67 52.63
CA HIS A 133 69.39 54.78 52.30
C HIS A 133 70.09 53.42 52.28
N ILE A 134 71.11 53.28 51.43
CA ILE A 134 72.05 52.16 51.52
C ILE A 134 73.33 52.72 52.10
N ARG A 135 73.72 52.23 53.27
CA ARG A 135 74.94 52.66 53.94
C ARG A 135 76.01 51.59 53.81
N ARG A 136 77.16 51.96 53.28
CA ARG A 136 78.33 51.10 53.08
C ARG A 136 79.48 51.60 53.94
N LEU A 137 80.05 50.72 54.76
CA LEU A 137 81.15 51.02 55.65
C LEU A 137 82.42 50.37 55.11
N TYR A 138 83.43 51.18 54.83
CA TYR A 138 84.72 50.74 54.31
C TYR A 138 85.79 50.93 55.40
N PRO A 139 86.30 49.85 56.03
CA PRO A 139 87.38 49.97 56.99
C PRO A 139 88.68 50.39 56.29
N VAL A 140 89.42 51.27 56.94
CA VAL A 140 90.71 51.76 56.49
C VAL A 140 91.80 50.94 57.15
N GLU A 141 92.29 49.92 56.46
CA GLU A 141 93.35 49.05 56.95
C GLU A 141 94.74 49.70 56.79
N ALA A 142 95.57 49.59 57.82
CA ALA A 142 96.93 50.11 57.86
C ALA A 142 97.80 49.39 56.82
N ARG A 143 98.37 50.15 55.89
CA ARG A 143 99.38 49.66 54.93
C ARG A 143 100.79 49.86 55.50
N ALA A 144 101.80 49.28 54.86
CA ALA A 144 103.20 49.42 55.30
C ALA A 144 103.63 50.89 55.40
N GLU A 145 103.10 51.73 54.50
CA GLU A 145 103.36 53.17 54.47
C GLU A 145 102.67 53.93 55.62
N CYS A 146 101.58 53.40 56.17
CA CYS A 146 100.88 54.05 57.29
C CYS A 146 101.69 54.01 58.60
N LEU A 147 102.67 53.10 58.71
CA LEU A 147 103.47 52.90 59.92
C LEU A 147 104.43 54.06 60.21
N SER A 148 104.74 54.90 59.21
CA SER A 148 105.58 56.09 59.42
C SER A 148 104.89 57.14 60.29
N CYS A 149 103.56 57.25 60.18
CA CYS A 149 102.75 58.19 60.96
C CYS A 149 102.09 57.49 62.16
N HIS A 150 101.73 56.21 62.03
CA HIS A 150 101.03 55.44 63.05
C HIS A 150 101.92 54.35 63.66
N ALA A 151 102.93 54.75 64.44
CA ALA A 151 103.90 53.82 65.05
C ALA A 151 103.29 52.81 66.03
N ASN A 152 102.06 53.04 66.51
CA ASN A 152 101.33 52.13 67.40
C ASN A 152 100.43 51.12 66.65
N ALA A 153 100.46 51.13 65.32
CA ALA A 153 99.72 50.21 64.46
C ALA A 153 100.66 49.18 63.81
N SER A 154 100.08 48.09 63.32
CA SER A 154 100.68 47.04 62.50
C SER A 154 99.91 46.93 61.19
N VAL A 155 100.56 46.41 60.14
CA VAL A 155 99.90 46.21 58.84
C VAL A 155 98.65 45.33 59.02
N GLY A 156 97.52 45.79 58.49
CA GLY A 156 96.21 45.14 58.63
C GLY A 156 95.33 45.66 59.78
N ASP A 157 95.84 46.53 60.65
CA ASP A 157 95.02 47.17 61.69
C ASP A 157 94.03 48.17 61.09
N VAL A 158 92.79 48.21 61.60
CA VAL A 158 91.81 49.22 61.17
C VAL A 158 92.10 50.57 61.85
N LEU A 159 92.49 51.56 61.05
CA LEU A 159 92.80 52.92 61.51
C LEU A 159 91.56 53.83 61.57
N GLY A 160 90.52 53.48 60.83
CA GLY A 160 89.26 54.22 60.77
C GLY A 160 88.26 53.55 59.82
N VAL A 161 87.08 54.16 59.66
CA VAL A 161 86.03 53.68 58.74
C VAL A 161 85.50 54.85 57.92
N ILE A 162 85.43 54.67 56.61
CA ILE A 162 84.74 55.58 55.68
C ILE A 162 83.32 55.05 55.50
N ALA A 163 82.34 55.76 56.02
CA ALA A 163 80.93 55.45 55.84
C ALA A 163 80.38 56.27 54.66
N LEU A 164 79.83 55.58 53.67
CA LEU A 164 79.08 56.19 52.58
C LEU A 164 77.61 55.84 52.71
N GLN A 165 76.76 56.84 52.82
CA GLN A 165 75.31 56.69 52.84
C GLN A 165 74.72 57.16 51.51
N GLN A 166 73.96 56.30 50.83
CA GLN A 166 73.40 56.58 49.52
C GLN A 166 71.88 56.69 49.59
N ASN A 167 71.29 57.78 49.09
CA ASN A 167 69.83 57.97 49.08
C ASN A 167 69.15 57.16 47.95
N LYS A 168 68.24 56.23 48.32
CA LYS A 168 67.47 55.39 47.38
C LYS A 168 66.44 56.18 46.58
N GLN A 169 65.86 57.24 47.15
CA GLN A 169 64.78 58.00 46.52
C GLN A 169 65.26 58.94 45.42
N ALA A 170 66.48 59.48 45.57
CA ALA A 170 67.07 60.38 44.58
C ALA A 170 67.29 59.71 43.22
N ILE A 171 67.54 58.39 43.20
CA ILE A 171 67.65 57.59 41.98
C ILE A 171 66.26 57.14 41.49
N SER A 172 65.29 56.94 42.37
CA SER A 172 64.01 56.30 42.00
C SER A 172 62.97 57.24 41.37
N SER A 173 62.92 58.54 41.67
CA SER A 173 61.75 59.36 41.34
C SER A 173 61.71 59.81 39.87
N GLU A 174 62.84 60.26 39.32
CA GLU A 174 62.95 60.70 37.93
C GLU A 174 62.92 59.48 36.97
N LEU A 175 63.65 58.42 37.32
CA LEU A 175 63.70 57.17 36.54
C LEU A 175 62.36 56.42 36.49
N ARG A 176 61.54 56.47 37.55
CA ARG A 176 60.21 55.83 37.55
C ARG A 176 59.24 56.56 36.63
N ARG A 177 59.36 57.88 36.48
CA ARG A 177 58.50 58.67 35.60
C ARG A 177 58.73 58.31 34.13
N ASP A 178 59.98 58.25 33.70
CA ASP A 178 60.32 57.92 32.31
C ASP A 178 59.95 56.47 31.97
N HIS A 179 60.15 55.53 32.89
CA HIS A 179 59.70 54.14 32.72
C HIS A 179 58.18 54.03 32.59
N VAL A 180 57.41 54.78 33.39
CA VAL A 180 55.95 54.77 33.31
C VAL A 180 55.45 55.38 31.99
N VAL A 181 56.09 56.44 31.51
CA VAL A 181 55.75 57.06 30.21
C VAL A 181 56.03 56.09 29.07
N LEU A 182 57.21 55.46 29.03
CA LEU A 182 57.56 54.44 28.03
C LEU A 182 56.62 53.24 28.10
N PHE A 183 56.29 52.76 29.31
CA PHE A 183 55.34 51.67 29.50
C PHE A 183 53.96 52.00 28.90
N ILE A 184 53.42 53.19 29.17
CA ILE A 184 52.13 53.62 28.62
C ILE A 184 52.20 53.67 27.08
N LEU A 185 53.27 54.22 26.52
CA LEU A 185 53.43 54.34 25.06
C LEU A 185 53.50 52.95 24.41
N PHE A 186 54.31 52.04 24.94
CA PHE A 186 54.39 50.67 24.40
C PHE A 186 53.08 49.89 24.62
N ALA A 187 52.38 50.08 25.74
CA ALA A 187 51.08 49.44 25.96
C ALA A 187 50.05 49.87 24.90
N ILE A 188 50.00 51.17 24.57
CA ILE A 188 49.13 51.70 23.50
C ILE A 188 49.52 51.10 22.15
N PHE A 189 50.82 51.02 21.85
CA PHE A 189 51.31 50.44 20.60
C PHE A 189 50.98 48.95 20.47
N THR A 190 51.16 48.17 21.54
CA THR A 190 50.79 46.75 21.58
C THR A 190 49.28 46.57 21.38
N PHE A 191 48.46 47.39 22.02
CA PHE A 191 47.01 47.36 21.83
C PHE A 191 46.61 47.68 20.38
N PHE A 192 47.26 48.68 19.76
CA PHE A 192 47.02 49.04 18.37
C PHE A 192 47.37 47.91 17.39
N ILE A 193 48.55 47.30 17.55
CA ILE A 193 48.97 46.15 16.72
C ILE A 193 48.00 44.97 16.90
N ALA A 194 47.65 44.62 18.14
CA ALA A 194 46.72 43.53 18.42
C ALA A 194 45.36 43.77 17.74
N THR A 195 44.88 45.01 17.77
CA THR A 195 43.64 45.42 17.10
C THR A 195 43.75 45.28 15.57
N LEU A 196 44.88 45.69 14.98
CA LEU A 196 45.09 45.65 13.53
C LEU A 196 45.19 44.21 13.00
N ILE A 197 45.95 43.34 13.69
CA ILE A 197 46.05 41.91 13.36
C ILE A 197 44.68 41.24 13.52
N SER A 198 43.96 41.53 14.60
CA SER A 198 42.63 40.97 14.81
C SER A 198 41.63 41.45 13.77
N ALA A 199 41.68 42.72 13.35
CA ALA A 199 40.84 43.24 12.28
C ALA A 199 41.13 42.55 10.94
N PHE A 200 42.41 42.29 10.63
CA PHE A 200 42.80 41.54 9.44
C PHE A 200 42.28 40.10 9.46
N ALA A 201 42.50 39.38 10.57
CA ALA A 201 42.02 38.01 10.73
C ALA A 201 40.47 37.93 10.67
N SER A 202 39.79 38.86 11.36
CA SER A 202 38.32 38.91 11.38
C SER A 202 37.72 39.21 10.02
N ARG A 203 38.33 40.12 9.23
CA ARG A 203 37.88 40.37 7.85
C ARG A 203 37.96 39.10 7.01
N ARG A 204 39.13 38.45 7.01
CA ARG A 204 39.33 37.23 6.22
C ARG A 204 38.37 36.11 6.60
N ILE A 205 38.12 35.92 7.89
CA ILE A 205 37.14 34.95 8.40
C ILE A 205 35.72 35.31 7.97
N ASN A 206 35.31 36.56 8.13
CA ASN A 206 33.96 37.00 7.75
C ASN A 206 33.74 36.86 6.24
N ASP A 207 34.73 37.23 5.41
CA ASP A 207 34.65 37.09 3.95
C ASP A 207 34.48 35.60 3.56
N SER A 208 35.22 34.69 4.18
CA SER A 208 35.06 33.24 3.97
C SER A 208 33.69 32.73 4.41
N VAL A 209 33.17 33.17 5.56
CA VAL A 209 31.84 32.79 6.07
C VAL A 209 30.72 33.33 5.17
N GLU A 210 30.85 34.57 4.70
CA GLU A 210 29.89 35.20 3.81
C GLU A 210 29.88 34.52 2.43
N GLN A 211 31.05 34.21 1.86
CA GLN A 211 31.15 33.44 0.63
C GLN A 211 30.54 32.04 0.76
N PHE A 212 30.84 31.33 1.84
CA PHE A 212 30.25 30.03 2.14
C PHE A 212 28.72 30.11 2.27
N GLY A 213 28.21 31.10 3.01
CA GLY A 213 26.78 31.32 3.20
C GLY A 213 26.03 31.73 1.93
N ASN A 214 26.62 32.60 1.10
CA ASN A 214 26.01 33.02 -0.17
C ASN A 214 25.93 31.87 -1.17
N ARG A 215 26.94 31.00 -1.23
CA ARG A 215 26.92 29.78 -2.06
C ARG A 215 25.90 28.75 -1.60
N LEU A 216 25.66 28.64 -0.29
CA LEU A 216 24.57 27.82 0.25
C LEU A 216 23.19 28.41 -0.07
N LYS A 217 23.03 29.74 0.04
CA LYS A 217 21.76 30.42 -0.28
C LYS A 217 21.37 30.37 -1.76
N SER A 218 22.33 30.18 -2.68
CA SER A 218 22.03 29.96 -4.09
C SER A 218 21.40 28.60 -4.40
N VAL A 219 21.29 27.70 -3.41
CA VAL A 219 20.65 26.39 -3.54
C VAL A 219 19.27 26.44 -2.88
N ASN A 220 18.27 26.98 -3.57
CA ASN A 220 16.89 27.04 -3.04
C ASN A 220 15.92 26.09 -3.77
N THR A 221 16.27 25.56 -4.95
CA THR A 221 15.39 24.62 -5.69
C THR A 221 16.11 23.35 -6.14
N VAL A 222 15.36 22.25 -6.28
CA VAL A 222 15.90 20.94 -6.71
C VAL A 222 16.54 21.01 -8.11
N THR A 223 16.06 21.93 -8.94
CA THR A 223 16.61 22.25 -10.27
C THR A 223 17.99 22.90 -10.22
N ASP A 224 18.35 23.60 -9.14
CA ASP A 224 19.66 24.26 -8.99
C ASP A 224 20.80 23.27 -8.69
N PHE A 225 20.50 22.07 -8.19
CA PHE A 225 21.50 21.02 -7.95
C PHE A 225 22.19 20.54 -9.23
N ARG A 226 21.57 20.73 -10.40
CA ARG A 226 22.15 20.30 -11.69
C ARG A 226 23.12 21.31 -12.30
N GLN A 227 23.12 22.56 -11.83
CA GLN A 227 23.88 23.67 -12.47
C GLN A 227 25.09 24.15 -11.66
N LEU A 228 25.33 23.57 -10.48
CA LEU A 228 26.48 23.93 -9.65
C LEU A 228 27.75 23.25 -10.17
N ASP A 229 28.54 24.01 -10.92
CA ASP A 229 29.91 23.66 -11.26
C ASP A 229 30.82 23.96 -10.05
N VAL A 230 31.49 22.92 -9.53
CA VAL A 230 32.19 22.92 -8.24
C VAL A 230 33.72 22.88 -8.43
N SER A 231 34.20 23.13 -9.64
CA SER A 231 35.56 22.78 -10.01
C SER A 231 36.68 23.63 -9.38
N ASP A 232 36.39 24.80 -8.77
CA ASP A 232 37.43 25.68 -8.20
C ASP A 232 36.87 26.61 -7.11
N VAL A 233 36.70 26.12 -5.88
CA VAL A 233 36.32 26.99 -4.75
C VAL A 233 37.29 26.84 -3.59
N ASP A 234 38.04 27.91 -3.32
CA ASP A 234 38.92 28.05 -2.16
C ASP A 234 38.39 29.13 -1.21
N PHE A 235 37.86 28.71 -0.06
CA PHE A 235 37.39 29.58 1.01
C PHE A 235 38.54 30.05 1.94
N TYR A 236 39.80 29.96 1.50
CA TYR A 236 41.06 30.24 2.23
C TYR A 236 41.39 29.32 3.40
N PHE A 237 40.40 28.72 4.04
CA PHE A 237 40.55 27.83 5.19
C PHE A 237 40.19 26.40 4.79
N GLN A 238 41.08 25.46 5.08
CA GLN A 238 40.94 24.06 4.69
C GLN A 238 39.69 23.40 5.32
N GLU A 239 39.31 23.83 6.52
CA GLU A 239 38.12 23.36 7.24
C GLU A 239 36.82 23.70 6.51
N PHE A 240 36.71 24.92 5.95
CA PHE A 240 35.56 25.32 5.15
C PHE A 240 35.53 24.60 3.81
N ASN A 241 36.69 24.42 3.15
CA ASN A 241 36.81 23.65 1.91
C ASN A 241 36.38 22.19 2.12
N ASN A 242 36.83 21.54 3.20
CA ASN A 242 36.45 20.16 3.51
C ASN A 242 34.95 20.04 3.85
N THR A 243 34.41 20.96 4.65
CA THR A 243 32.98 20.96 5.00
C THR A 243 32.11 21.15 3.77
N PHE A 244 32.49 22.06 2.87
CA PHE A 244 31.79 22.25 1.59
C PHE A 244 31.85 20.98 0.72
N GLY A 245 33.01 20.31 0.68
CA GLY A 245 33.16 19.02 -0.01
C GLY A 245 32.27 17.92 0.55
N GLN A 246 32.13 17.81 1.88
CA GLN A 246 31.23 16.84 2.51
C GLN A 246 29.75 17.13 2.22
N ILE A 247 29.35 18.41 2.25
CA ILE A 247 28.01 18.83 1.85
C ILE A 247 27.78 18.49 0.37
N ASN A 248 28.78 18.66 -0.49
CA ASN A 248 28.67 18.29 -1.90
C ASN A 248 28.44 16.79 -2.11
N ILE A 249 29.18 15.93 -1.41
CA ILE A 249 28.95 14.47 -1.43
C ILE A 249 27.52 14.14 -0.98
N LEU A 250 27.01 14.82 0.05
CA LEU A 250 25.63 14.64 0.50
C LEU A 250 24.61 15.12 -0.56
N MET A 251 24.88 16.24 -1.24
CA MET A 251 24.03 16.75 -2.33
C MET A 251 24.01 15.82 -3.53
N GLU A 252 25.15 15.24 -3.94
CA GLU A 252 25.20 14.21 -4.98
C GLU A 252 24.36 12.99 -4.59
N ARG A 253 24.47 12.52 -3.35
CA ARG A 253 23.63 11.40 -2.86
C ARG A 253 22.14 11.73 -2.79
N LEU A 254 21.78 12.98 -2.49
CA LEU A 254 20.37 13.41 -2.47
C LEU A 254 19.78 13.57 -3.87
N LYS A 255 20.58 13.90 -4.87
CA LYS A 255 20.16 13.97 -6.28
C LYS A 255 19.65 12.63 -6.81
N ASP A 256 20.16 11.51 -6.29
CA ASP A 256 19.71 10.16 -6.64
C ASP A 256 18.40 9.76 -5.93
N VAL A 257 18.03 10.45 -4.84
CA VAL A 257 16.85 10.13 -4.01
C VAL A 257 15.66 11.06 -4.30
N ALA A 258 15.91 12.28 -4.78
CA ALA A 258 14.86 13.24 -5.10
C ALA A 258 14.11 12.85 -6.39
N VAL A 259 13.04 12.06 -6.24
CA VAL A 259 12.07 11.82 -7.31
C VAL A 259 11.31 13.12 -7.59
N ASP A 260 11.21 13.49 -8.88
CA ASP A 260 10.54 14.70 -9.33
C ASP A 260 9.08 14.73 -8.83
N LYS A 261 8.62 15.87 -8.32
CA LYS A 261 7.25 16.02 -7.79
C LYS A 261 6.22 15.68 -8.88
N ASP A 262 6.53 16.05 -10.12
CA ASP A 262 5.67 15.79 -11.28
C ASP A 262 5.55 14.29 -11.60
N ILE A 263 6.58 13.50 -11.29
CA ILE A 263 6.55 12.03 -11.43
C ILE A 263 5.66 11.40 -10.35
N LEU A 264 5.74 11.88 -9.11
CA LEU A 264 4.90 11.39 -8.01
C LEU A 264 3.41 11.74 -8.21
N GLU A 265 3.09 12.97 -8.62
CA GLU A 265 1.71 13.36 -8.92
C GLU A 265 1.12 12.53 -10.07
N PHE A 266 1.95 12.17 -11.04
CA PHE A 266 1.56 11.30 -12.13
C PHE A 266 1.30 9.86 -11.71
N GLU A 267 2.13 9.30 -10.84
CA GLU A 267 1.90 7.96 -10.29
C GLU A 267 0.58 7.92 -9.50
N ILE A 268 0.27 8.96 -8.72
CA ILE A 268 -1.02 9.10 -8.04
C ILE A 268 -2.18 9.19 -9.05
N ARG A 269 -2.01 9.96 -10.14
CA ARG A 269 -3.01 10.06 -11.22
C ARG A 269 -3.19 8.75 -11.99
N LEU A 270 -2.13 7.98 -12.18
CA LEU A 270 -2.18 6.63 -12.75
C LEU A 270 -2.93 5.68 -11.81
N LEU A 271 -2.61 5.72 -10.52
CA LEU A 271 -3.25 4.90 -9.50
C LEU A 271 -4.77 5.17 -9.38
N SER A 272 -5.20 6.43 -9.50
CA SER A 272 -6.63 6.75 -9.46
C SER A 272 -7.41 6.22 -10.68
N LYS A 273 -6.72 6.00 -11.81
CA LYS A 273 -7.31 5.38 -13.01
C LYS A 273 -7.43 3.84 -12.92
N PHE A 274 -6.99 3.20 -11.83
CA PHE A 274 -7.27 1.78 -11.57
C PHE A 274 -8.70 1.49 -11.09
N ILE A 275 -9.52 2.51 -10.88
CA ILE A 275 -10.95 2.29 -10.60
C ILE A 275 -11.59 1.79 -11.90
N ILE A 276 -11.61 0.46 -12.07
CA ILE A 276 -12.23 -0.19 -13.22
C ILE A 276 -13.74 -0.05 -13.07
N THR A 277 -14.35 0.82 -13.88
CA THR A 277 -15.80 0.92 -14.03
C THR A 277 -16.26 0.08 -15.21
N SER A 278 -17.55 -0.24 -15.28
CA SER A 278 -18.15 -0.96 -16.40
C SER A 278 -17.97 -0.25 -17.75
N GLU A 279 -17.88 1.09 -17.74
CA GLU A 279 -17.63 1.90 -18.94
C GLU A 279 -16.20 1.72 -19.46
N VAL A 280 -15.21 1.70 -18.58
CA VAL A 280 -13.80 1.47 -18.94
C VAL A 280 -13.59 0.09 -19.55
N VAL A 281 -14.35 -0.92 -19.12
CA VAL A 281 -14.27 -2.27 -19.70
C VAL A 281 -14.84 -2.32 -21.11
N LYS A 282 -15.93 -1.58 -21.37
CA LYS A 282 -16.59 -1.57 -22.67
C LYS A 282 -15.75 -0.87 -23.74
N ASP A 283 -15.14 0.25 -23.38
CA ASP A 283 -14.39 1.13 -24.30
C ASP A 283 -12.90 1.22 -23.93
N TRP A 284 -12.30 0.09 -23.53
CA TRP A 284 -10.93 0.02 -23.04
C TRP A 284 -9.87 0.57 -24.01
N ARG A 285 -10.13 0.51 -25.32
CA ARG A 285 -9.24 1.08 -26.34
C ARG A 285 -9.15 2.60 -26.26
N ASP A 286 -10.26 3.26 -25.98
CA ASP A 286 -10.29 4.72 -25.82
C ASP A 286 -9.61 5.12 -24.51
N PHE A 287 -9.79 4.32 -23.46
CA PHE A 287 -9.03 4.49 -22.22
C PHE A 287 -7.50 4.41 -22.44
N ILE A 288 -7.01 3.47 -23.25
CA ILE A 288 -5.57 3.36 -23.57
C ILE A 288 -5.08 4.55 -24.40
N LYS A 289 -5.92 5.10 -25.30
CA LYS A 289 -5.59 6.35 -26.01
C LYS A 289 -5.43 7.52 -25.04
N ASP A 290 -6.37 7.70 -24.12
CA ASP A 290 -6.29 8.77 -23.11
C ASP A 290 -5.08 8.60 -22.20
N LEU A 291 -4.75 7.35 -21.86
CA LEU A 291 -3.56 7.04 -21.08
C LEU A 291 -2.27 7.39 -21.83
N LEU A 292 -2.21 7.14 -23.15
CA LEU A 292 -1.08 7.56 -23.98
C LEU A 292 -0.92 9.08 -24.02
N VAL A 293 -2.03 9.83 -24.02
CA VAL A 293 -2.00 11.30 -23.92
C VAL A 293 -1.44 11.75 -22.58
N ASP A 294 -1.90 11.15 -21.49
CA ASP A 294 -1.42 11.48 -20.14
C ASP A 294 0.05 11.14 -19.94
N ILE A 295 0.52 9.99 -20.45
CA ILE A 295 1.94 9.62 -20.43
C ILE A 295 2.78 10.68 -21.15
N ASN A 296 2.30 11.19 -22.29
CA ASN A 296 2.99 12.23 -23.08
C ASN A 296 3.11 13.59 -22.39
N THR A 297 2.39 13.82 -21.27
CA THR A 297 2.61 15.02 -20.44
C THR A 297 3.95 15.01 -19.70
N ILE A 298 4.57 13.83 -19.53
CA ILE A 298 5.79 13.64 -18.71
C ILE A 298 6.89 12.91 -19.48
N ILE A 299 6.54 11.90 -20.26
CA ILE A 299 7.46 11.11 -21.08
C ILE A 299 6.98 11.15 -22.53
N LYS A 300 7.84 11.62 -23.43
CA LYS A 300 7.59 11.55 -24.87
C LYS A 300 7.55 10.09 -25.34
N ALA A 301 6.34 9.54 -25.39
CA ALA A 301 6.06 8.18 -25.81
C ALA A 301 5.37 8.22 -27.17
N HIS A 302 5.99 7.60 -28.17
CA HIS A 302 5.46 7.60 -29.52
C HIS A 302 4.34 6.57 -29.70
N THR A 303 4.43 5.45 -28.97
CA THR A 303 3.49 4.34 -29.11
C THR A 303 3.35 3.52 -27.84
N LEU A 304 2.15 2.95 -27.65
CA LEU A 304 1.90 1.83 -26.75
C LEU A 304 1.52 0.61 -27.56
N VAL A 305 1.98 -0.55 -27.12
CA VAL A 305 1.72 -1.83 -27.76
C VAL A 305 1.07 -2.73 -26.75
N THR A 306 0.00 -3.41 -27.14
CA THR A 306 -0.62 -4.45 -26.34
C THR A 306 -0.77 -5.71 -27.17
N ILE A 307 -0.36 -6.83 -26.61
CA ILE A 307 -0.29 -8.11 -27.29
C ILE A 307 -1.00 -9.09 -26.38
N PHE A 308 -2.03 -9.75 -26.89
CA PHE A 308 -2.75 -10.72 -26.10
C PHE A 308 -2.96 -11.99 -26.87
N GLN A 309 -2.81 -13.11 -26.18
CA GLN A 309 -3.23 -14.39 -26.68
C GLN A 309 -4.76 -14.49 -26.59
N VAL A 310 -5.39 -14.79 -27.72
CA VAL A 310 -6.81 -15.14 -27.78
C VAL A 310 -6.88 -16.65 -27.99
N GLU A 311 -7.35 -17.36 -26.97
CA GLU A 311 -7.51 -18.82 -26.99
C GLU A 311 -6.18 -19.57 -27.27
N GLU A 312 -6.23 -20.79 -27.80
CA GLU A 312 -5.05 -21.55 -28.21
C GLU A 312 -4.63 -21.25 -29.67
N GLU A 313 -5.35 -20.36 -30.36
CA GLU A 313 -5.25 -20.19 -31.82
C GLU A 313 -4.31 -19.06 -32.29
N GLY A 314 -4.04 -18.02 -31.48
CA GLY A 314 -3.11 -16.96 -31.89
C GLY A 314 -3.01 -15.69 -31.03
N TYR A 315 -2.16 -14.76 -31.47
CA TYR A 315 -1.98 -13.45 -30.82
C TYR A 315 -2.66 -12.32 -31.59
N GLU A 316 -3.37 -11.46 -30.87
CA GLU A 316 -3.84 -10.17 -31.36
C GLU A 316 -2.90 -9.06 -30.88
N LEU A 317 -2.47 -8.22 -31.82
CA LEU A 317 -1.59 -7.09 -31.60
C LEU A 317 -2.38 -5.79 -31.80
N GLU A 318 -2.48 -4.97 -30.76
CA GLU A 318 -3.03 -3.62 -30.85
C GLU A 318 -1.94 -2.59 -30.59
N VAL A 319 -1.74 -1.69 -31.56
CA VAL A 319 -0.72 -0.63 -31.53
C VAL A 319 -1.41 0.72 -31.46
N PHE A 320 -1.14 1.47 -30.39
CA PHE A 320 -1.67 2.80 -30.14
C PHE A 320 -0.58 3.82 -30.45
N TRP A 321 -0.87 4.76 -31.36
CA TRP A 321 0.00 5.85 -31.74
C TRP A 321 -0.46 7.15 -31.09
N TYR A 322 0.48 7.94 -30.57
CA TYR A 322 0.15 9.24 -29.99
C TYR A 322 -0.39 10.21 -31.05
N GLN A 323 0.18 10.19 -32.26
CA GLN A 323 -0.20 11.04 -33.39
C GLN A 323 -0.16 10.27 -34.71
N ASP A 324 -0.68 10.88 -35.79
CA ASP A 324 -0.71 10.27 -37.13
C ASP A 324 0.70 9.92 -37.63
N VAL A 325 0.89 8.66 -38.04
CA VAL A 325 2.14 8.10 -38.58
C VAL A 325 1.96 7.69 -40.05
N CYS A 326 3.03 7.74 -40.84
CA CYS A 326 3.00 7.26 -42.22
C CYS A 326 2.97 5.72 -42.29
N GLU A 327 2.42 5.16 -43.38
CA GLU A 327 2.35 3.69 -43.59
C GLU A 327 3.72 3.02 -43.52
N ASN A 328 4.77 3.67 -44.02
CA ASN A 328 6.13 3.15 -43.94
C ASN A 328 6.62 3.01 -42.48
N THR A 329 6.21 3.91 -41.58
CA THR A 329 6.54 3.81 -40.15
C THR A 329 5.78 2.66 -39.48
N GLN A 330 4.52 2.42 -39.84
CA GLN A 330 3.73 1.30 -39.32
C GLN A 330 4.38 -0.04 -39.68
N VAL A 331 4.72 -0.24 -40.96
CA VAL A 331 5.37 -1.48 -41.44
C VAL A 331 6.74 -1.71 -40.79
N GLN A 332 7.54 -0.65 -40.63
CA GLN A 332 8.83 -0.76 -39.94
C GLN A 332 8.66 -1.12 -38.45
N PHE A 333 7.65 -0.54 -37.79
CA PHE A 333 7.38 -0.81 -36.39
C PHE A 333 6.84 -2.22 -36.16
N GLU A 334 5.95 -2.72 -37.03
CA GLU A 334 5.50 -4.12 -37.00
C GLU A 334 6.68 -5.10 -37.07
N ALA A 335 7.68 -4.81 -37.92
CA ALA A 335 8.89 -5.62 -38.01
C ALA A 335 9.74 -5.59 -36.72
N VAL A 336 9.79 -4.45 -36.02
CA VAL A 336 10.47 -4.31 -34.72
C VAL A 336 9.75 -5.11 -33.64
N VAL A 337 8.42 -4.95 -33.52
CA VAL A 337 7.58 -5.67 -32.55
C VAL A 337 7.70 -7.18 -32.76
N THR A 338 7.60 -7.65 -34.01
CA THR A 338 7.69 -9.08 -34.35
C THR A 338 9.07 -9.65 -34.01
N ARG A 339 10.14 -8.89 -34.25
CA ARG A 339 11.52 -9.31 -33.90
C ARG A 339 11.72 -9.40 -32.39
N GLN A 340 11.24 -8.43 -31.62
CA GLN A 340 11.34 -8.44 -30.16
C GLN A 340 10.51 -9.57 -29.54
N LEU A 341 9.33 -9.85 -30.08
CA LEU A 341 8.49 -10.97 -29.63
C LEU A 341 9.18 -12.31 -29.84
N GLY A 342 9.84 -12.51 -30.98
CA GLY A 342 10.59 -13.73 -31.28
C GLY A 342 11.80 -13.98 -30.36
N SER A 343 12.31 -12.95 -29.68
CA SER A 343 13.43 -13.06 -28.74
C SER A 343 13.03 -13.28 -27.28
N ASN A 344 11.73 -13.17 -26.94
CA ASN A 344 11.24 -13.27 -25.57
C ASN A 344 10.90 -14.72 -25.20
N THR A 345 11.48 -15.25 -24.11
CA THR A 345 11.36 -16.67 -23.68
C THR A 345 9.94 -17.11 -23.28
N HIS A 346 9.02 -16.16 -23.09
CA HIS A 346 7.63 -16.41 -22.70
C HIS A 346 6.67 -16.57 -23.89
N TYR A 347 7.16 -16.39 -25.12
CA TYR A 347 6.39 -16.59 -26.33
C TYR A 347 6.54 -18.05 -26.80
N HIS A 348 5.44 -18.78 -26.95
CA HIS A 348 5.47 -20.11 -27.56
C HIS A 348 5.89 -19.99 -29.03
N SER A 349 7.14 -20.36 -29.32
CA SER A 349 7.71 -20.38 -30.67
C SER A 349 6.85 -21.25 -31.61
N GLY A 350 6.03 -20.61 -32.46
CA GLY A 350 5.21 -21.28 -33.47
C GLY A 350 3.76 -20.79 -33.62
N VAL A 351 3.27 -19.92 -32.74
CA VAL A 351 1.89 -19.40 -32.79
C VAL A 351 1.81 -18.14 -33.70
N PRO A 352 0.90 -18.06 -34.68
CA PRO A 352 0.80 -16.92 -35.61
C PRO A 352 0.18 -15.66 -34.96
N ILE A 353 0.60 -14.49 -35.45
CA ILE A 353 -0.11 -13.22 -35.20
C ILE A 353 -1.34 -13.22 -36.12
N LEU A 354 -2.53 -13.23 -35.52
CA LEU A 354 -3.79 -13.33 -36.27
C LEU A 354 -4.21 -11.98 -36.86
N LYS A 355 -3.94 -10.89 -36.13
CA LYS A 355 -4.41 -9.55 -36.48
C LYS A 355 -3.56 -8.46 -35.82
N ILE A 356 -3.21 -7.44 -36.61
CA ILE A 356 -2.58 -6.20 -36.14
C ILE A 356 -3.58 -5.07 -36.35
N VAL A 357 -3.90 -4.32 -35.29
CA VAL A 357 -4.82 -3.18 -35.34
C VAL A 357 -4.11 -1.93 -34.85
N HIS A 358 -4.16 -0.87 -35.65
CA HIS A 358 -3.59 0.43 -35.29
C HIS A 358 -4.66 1.39 -34.82
N HIS A 359 -4.39 2.07 -33.71
CA HIS A 359 -5.24 3.09 -33.09
C HIS A 359 -4.47 4.41 -32.99
N ILE A 360 -5.18 5.53 -33.12
CA ILE A 360 -4.59 6.88 -33.05
C ILE A 360 -5.26 7.62 -31.89
N ALA A 361 -4.46 8.18 -30.98
CA ALA A 361 -4.93 8.90 -29.79
C ALA A 361 -5.26 10.37 -30.09
N CYS A 362 -4.33 11.11 -30.73
CA CYS A 362 -4.55 12.50 -31.15
C CYS A 362 -4.41 12.63 -32.68
N PRO A 363 -5.52 12.58 -33.44
CA PRO A 363 -5.49 12.85 -34.87
C PRO A 363 -5.22 14.35 -35.10
N ASN A 364 -4.06 14.68 -35.66
CA ASN A 364 -3.60 16.07 -35.76
C ASN A 364 -3.61 16.61 -37.20
N THR A 365 -3.66 15.76 -38.25
CA THR A 365 -3.71 16.25 -39.65
C THR A 365 -4.32 15.23 -40.63
N THR A 366 -5.01 15.69 -41.67
CA THR A 366 -5.44 14.87 -42.83
C THR A 366 -4.44 14.88 -44.00
N ASP A 367 -3.29 15.53 -43.84
CA ASP A 367 -2.31 15.79 -44.91
C ASP A 367 -1.09 14.86 -44.76
N ASP A 368 -0.89 13.94 -45.71
CA ASP A 368 0.15 12.89 -45.65
C ASP A 368 1.57 13.45 -45.49
N ALA A 369 1.83 14.67 -45.96
CA ALA A 369 3.13 15.33 -45.88
C ALA A 369 3.51 15.80 -44.46
N LYS A 370 2.55 15.86 -43.52
CA LYS A 370 2.76 16.25 -42.11
C LYS A 370 2.73 15.08 -41.14
N LYS A 371 2.48 13.86 -41.62
CA LYS A 371 2.51 12.63 -40.81
C LYS A 371 3.93 12.37 -40.31
N LEU A 372 4.03 11.90 -39.07
CA LEU A 372 5.32 11.62 -38.44
C LEU A 372 5.99 10.44 -39.16
N SER A 373 7.21 10.65 -39.66
CA SER A 373 8.08 9.62 -40.23
C SER A 373 9.20 9.34 -39.24
N LEU A 374 9.15 8.20 -38.55
CA LEU A 374 10.17 7.75 -37.60
C LEU A 374 10.96 6.60 -38.21
N SER A 375 12.27 6.55 -37.96
CA SER A 375 13.10 5.40 -38.31
C SER A 375 13.13 4.38 -37.16
N ALA A 376 13.48 3.12 -37.46
CA ALA A 376 13.62 2.06 -36.46
C ALA A 376 14.68 2.33 -35.37
N HIS A 377 15.51 3.38 -35.50
CA HIS A 377 16.49 3.79 -34.49
C HIS A 377 15.96 4.88 -33.55
N ASP A 378 14.84 5.51 -33.90
CA ASP A 378 14.26 6.63 -33.14
C ASP A 378 13.32 6.14 -32.01
N ILE A 379 12.81 4.91 -32.14
CA ILE A 379 11.91 4.27 -31.16
C ILE A 379 12.61 3.09 -30.50
N GLU A 380 12.79 3.18 -29.19
CA GLU A 380 13.21 2.06 -28.35
C GLU A 380 11.99 1.47 -27.66
N LEU A 381 11.69 0.20 -27.93
CA LEU A 381 10.52 -0.50 -27.39
C LEU A 381 10.91 -1.22 -26.09
N GLN A 382 10.33 -0.78 -24.98
CA GLN A 382 10.42 -1.44 -23.68
C GLN A 382 9.19 -2.31 -23.48
N THR A 383 9.34 -3.55 -23.00
CA THR A 383 8.22 -4.51 -22.88
C THR A 383 8.19 -5.18 -21.51
N LYS A 384 6.99 -5.52 -21.05
CA LYS A 384 6.74 -6.32 -19.85
C LYS A 384 5.66 -7.36 -20.18
N SER A 385 5.82 -8.58 -19.65
CA SER A 385 4.93 -9.70 -19.95
C SER A 385 4.25 -10.23 -18.69
N LEU A 386 3.01 -10.68 -18.86
CA LEU A 386 2.18 -11.32 -17.84
C LEU A 386 1.59 -12.59 -18.44
N LEU A 387 1.61 -13.68 -17.68
CA LEU A 387 0.92 -14.90 -18.04
C LEU A 387 0.00 -15.29 -16.89
N LEU A 388 -1.30 -15.25 -17.16
CA LEU A 388 -2.31 -15.74 -16.24
C LEU A 388 -2.63 -17.20 -16.61
N GLU A 389 -2.50 -18.10 -15.66
CA GLU A 389 -2.85 -19.52 -15.87
C GLU A 389 -4.36 -19.71 -15.98
N THR A 390 -5.15 -18.89 -15.27
CA THR A 390 -6.62 -18.97 -15.27
C THR A 390 -7.24 -17.57 -15.16
N PRO A 391 -7.94 -17.07 -16.18
CA PRO A 391 -8.04 -17.60 -17.55
C PRO A 391 -6.68 -17.57 -18.26
N LYS A 392 -6.43 -18.49 -19.21
CA LYS A 392 -5.23 -18.53 -20.08
C LYS A 392 -5.09 -17.24 -20.90
N ILE A 393 -4.59 -16.18 -20.27
CA ILE A 393 -4.37 -14.87 -20.88
C ILE A 393 -2.87 -14.60 -20.77
N GLY A 394 -2.16 -14.80 -21.88
CA GLY A 394 -0.80 -14.29 -22.06
C GLY A 394 -0.88 -12.86 -22.62
N GLY A 395 -0.25 -11.90 -21.95
CA GLY A 395 -0.27 -10.50 -22.32
C GLY A 395 1.15 -9.89 -22.33
N VAL A 396 1.57 -9.27 -23.43
CA VAL A 396 2.77 -8.42 -23.47
C VAL A 396 2.31 -6.99 -23.68
N VAL A 397 2.75 -6.08 -22.81
CA VAL A 397 2.55 -4.65 -23.00
C VAL A 397 3.90 -4.01 -23.26
N GLY A 398 3.95 -3.08 -24.20
CA GLY A 398 5.15 -2.33 -24.52
C GLY A 398 4.90 -0.84 -24.68
N ILE A 399 5.95 -0.05 -24.50
CA ILE A 399 5.97 1.39 -24.73
C ILE A 399 7.17 1.75 -25.59
N GLY A 400 6.92 2.44 -26.70
CA GLY A 400 7.95 2.95 -27.59
C GLY A 400 8.34 4.37 -27.19
N VAL A 401 9.53 4.52 -26.61
CA VAL A 401 10.09 5.79 -26.15
C VAL A 401 11.24 6.25 -27.04
N GLN A 402 11.60 7.52 -26.98
CA GLN A 402 12.69 8.09 -27.77
C GLN A 402 14.07 7.55 -27.28
N SER A 403 14.93 7.12 -28.22
CA SER A 403 16.20 6.40 -27.99
C SER A 403 17.22 7.09 -27.04
N GLU A 404 17.25 8.42 -26.95
CA GLU A 404 18.14 9.13 -25.99
C GLU A 404 17.63 9.11 -24.55
N MET A 405 16.32 8.88 -24.33
CA MET A 405 15.67 8.95 -23.02
C MET A 405 15.71 7.63 -22.24
N ALA A 406 15.96 6.49 -22.91
CA ALA A 406 16.02 5.17 -22.27
C ALA A 406 17.26 4.96 -21.38
N LYS A 407 18.28 5.83 -21.49
CA LYS A 407 19.55 5.73 -20.75
C LYS A 407 19.57 6.47 -19.40
N ASP A 408 18.50 7.19 -19.04
CA ASP A 408 18.38 7.90 -17.76
C ASP A 408 17.83 6.93 -16.68
N PRO A 409 18.61 6.59 -15.63
CA PRO A 409 18.20 5.61 -14.62
C PRO A 409 16.94 6.00 -13.84
N ILE A 410 16.67 7.30 -13.67
CA ILE A 410 15.46 7.78 -12.97
C ILE A 410 14.23 7.56 -13.86
N ARG A 411 14.34 7.81 -15.17
CA ARG A 411 13.23 7.66 -16.12
C ARG A 411 12.91 6.19 -16.40
N HIS A 412 13.90 5.30 -16.34
CA HIS A 412 13.68 3.85 -16.44
C HIS A 412 12.75 3.33 -15.33
N ILE A 413 12.88 3.83 -14.10
CA ILE A 413 11.99 3.46 -12.98
C ILE A 413 10.53 3.87 -13.27
N VAL A 414 10.33 5.06 -13.83
CA VAL A 414 8.99 5.55 -14.18
C VAL A 414 8.38 4.74 -15.32
N ILE A 415 9.17 4.42 -16.35
CA ILE A 415 8.73 3.57 -17.48
C ILE A 415 8.32 2.18 -16.97
N ASP A 416 9.10 1.59 -16.06
CA ASP A 416 8.76 0.29 -15.48
C ASP A 416 7.48 0.35 -14.61
N SER A 417 7.27 1.41 -13.84
CA SER A 417 6.03 1.63 -13.07
C SER A 417 4.81 1.79 -14.01
N ILE A 418 4.95 2.55 -15.10
CA ILE A 418 3.91 2.69 -16.15
C ILE A 418 3.59 1.34 -16.79
N LEU A 419 4.61 0.59 -17.21
CA LEU A 419 4.42 -0.71 -17.86
C LEU A 419 3.77 -1.72 -16.92
N THR A 420 4.16 -1.75 -15.64
CA THR A 420 3.54 -2.60 -14.63
C THR A 420 2.07 -2.25 -14.44
N THR A 421 1.78 -0.95 -14.35
CA THR A 421 0.42 -0.43 -14.20
C THR A 421 -0.46 -0.80 -15.39
N LEU A 422 0.03 -0.53 -16.60
CA LEU A 422 -0.64 -0.88 -17.85
C LEU A 422 -0.90 -2.38 -17.95
N LEU A 423 0.10 -3.21 -17.64
CA LEU A 423 0.00 -4.66 -17.70
C LEU A 423 -1.10 -5.20 -16.78
N ASN A 424 -1.13 -4.71 -15.53
CA ASN A 424 -2.14 -5.09 -14.56
C ASN A 424 -3.55 -4.61 -14.96
N LEU A 425 -3.65 -3.38 -15.46
CA LEU A 425 -4.93 -2.78 -15.86
C LEU A 425 -5.51 -3.49 -17.08
N VAL A 426 -4.75 -3.64 -18.16
CA VAL A 426 -5.26 -4.26 -19.39
C VAL A 426 -5.51 -5.75 -19.18
N GLY A 427 -4.66 -6.43 -18.40
CA GLY A 427 -4.90 -7.81 -17.98
C GLY A 427 -6.23 -7.96 -17.24
N SER A 428 -6.50 -7.08 -16.27
CA SER A 428 -7.75 -7.08 -15.49
C SER A 428 -8.98 -6.76 -16.35
N VAL A 429 -8.90 -5.73 -17.19
CA VAL A 429 -10.02 -5.34 -18.08
C VAL A 429 -10.35 -6.45 -19.06
N LYS A 430 -9.35 -7.09 -19.67
CA LYS A 430 -9.57 -8.18 -20.64
C LYS A 430 -10.08 -9.46 -19.96
N ALA A 431 -9.62 -9.75 -18.74
CA ALA A 431 -10.19 -10.82 -17.93
C ALA A 431 -11.67 -10.57 -17.62
N ILE A 432 -12.02 -9.37 -17.13
CA ILE A 432 -13.40 -9.00 -16.83
C ILE A 432 -14.26 -9.06 -18.11
N TYR A 433 -13.79 -8.51 -19.23
CA TYR A 433 -14.51 -8.56 -20.50
C TYR A 433 -14.81 -10.01 -20.94
N LYS A 434 -13.82 -10.91 -20.81
CA LYS A 434 -14.00 -12.34 -21.09
C LYS A 434 -15.03 -12.96 -20.15
N TYR A 435 -14.91 -12.74 -18.85
CA TYR A 435 -15.86 -13.25 -17.86
C TYR A 435 -17.28 -12.76 -18.10
N THR A 436 -17.46 -11.48 -18.45
CA THR A 436 -18.77 -10.91 -18.77
C THR A 436 -19.36 -11.56 -20.03
N LYS A 437 -18.55 -11.75 -21.08
CA LYS A 437 -19.00 -12.41 -22.31
C LYS A 437 -19.38 -13.88 -22.07
N ASP A 438 -18.58 -14.59 -21.27
CA ASP A 438 -18.88 -15.97 -20.88
C ASP A 438 -20.15 -16.02 -20.02
N LEU A 439 -20.34 -15.08 -19.10
CA LEU A 439 -21.57 -14.91 -18.31
C LEU A 439 -22.79 -14.66 -19.19
N GLU A 440 -22.71 -13.76 -20.17
CA GLU A 440 -23.80 -13.51 -21.13
C GLU A 440 -24.12 -14.77 -21.96
N TYR A 441 -23.10 -15.51 -22.37
CA TYR A 441 -23.27 -16.78 -23.08
C TYR A 441 -24.02 -17.80 -22.22
N TYR A 442 -23.57 -18.06 -20.98
CA TYR A 442 -24.23 -19.02 -20.08
C TYR A 442 -25.59 -18.54 -19.56
N ALA A 443 -25.81 -17.23 -19.44
CA ALA A 443 -27.10 -16.67 -19.06
C ALA A 443 -28.18 -16.90 -20.13
N THR A 444 -27.79 -17.09 -21.40
CA THR A 444 -28.72 -17.22 -22.53
C THR A 444 -28.72 -18.60 -23.20
N ARG A 445 -27.75 -19.46 -22.88
CA ARG A 445 -27.56 -20.79 -23.47
C ARG A 445 -27.63 -21.91 -22.44
N ASP A 446 -28.05 -23.09 -22.88
CA ASP A 446 -27.97 -24.34 -22.14
C ASP A 446 -26.53 -24.89 -22.20
N PRO A 447 -25.87 -25.17 -21.07
CA PRO A 447 -24.46 -25.56 -21.05
C PRO A 447 -24.17 -26.91 -21.70
N LEU A 448 -25.16 -27.81 -21.77
CA LEU A 448 -24.98 -29.15 -22.34
C LEU A 448 -25.10 -29.15 -23.88
N THR A 449 -26.12 -28.45 -24.40
CA THR A 449 -26.48 -28.48 -25.81
C THR A 449 -26.05 -27.25 -26.59
N ALA A 450 -25.61 -26.18 -25.91
CA ALA A 450 -25.32 -24.87 -26.47
C ALA A 450 -26.50 -24.18 -27.18
N LEU A 451 -27.71 -24.74 -27.10
CA LEU A 451 -28.95 -24.12 -27.58
C LEU A 451 -29.40 -23.00 -26.63
N HIS A 452 -30.42 -22.23 -27.00
CA HIS A 452 -31.00 -21.28 -26.06
C HIS A 452 -31.61 -21.99 -24.84
N ASN A 453 -31.48 -21.39 -23.67
CA ASN A 453 -32.07 -21.94 -22.44
C ASN A 453 -33.56 -21.56 -22.30
N GLN A 454 -34.23 -22.14 -21.29
CA GLN A 454 -35.63 -21.89 -20.99
C GLN A 454 -35.97 -20.41 -20.78
N ARG A 455 -35.09 -19.66 -20.11
CA ARG A 455 -35.27 -18.23 -19.86
C ARG A 455 -35.31 -17.47 -21.19
N MET A 456 -34.33 -17.73 -22.05
CA MET A 456 -34.24 -17.05 -23.34
C MET A 456 -35.38 -17.43 -24.28
N PHE A 457 -35.84 -18.67 -24.25
CA PHE A 457 -37.06 -19.07 -24.92
C PHE A 457 -38.27 -18.22 -24.52
N ARG A 458 -38.52 -18.02 -23.21
CA ARG A 458 -39.66 -17.23 -22.72
C ARG A 458 -39.57 -15.76 -23.16
N GLU A 459 -38.37 -15.17 -23.09
CA GLU A 459 -38.13 -13.79 -23.53
C GLU A 459 -38.38 -13.64 -25.04
N LEU A 460 -37.84 -14.56 -25.85
CA LEU A 460 -38.02 -14.56 -27.31
C LEU A 460 -39.47 -14.82 -27.71
N LEU A 461 -40.18 -15.71 -27.03
CA LEU A 461 -41.59 -15.98 -27.30
C LEU A 461 -42.45 -14.73 -27.02
N GLY A 462 -42.21 -14.04 -25.91
CA GLY A 462 -42.88 -12.78 -25.60
C GLY A 462 -42.57 -11.68 -26.61
N TYR A 463 -41.30 -11.56 -27.02
CA TYR A 463 -40.90 -10.64 -28.08
C TYR A 463 -41.60 -10.95 -29.41
N GLU A 464 -41.66 -12.23 -29.79
CA GLU A 464 -42.23 -12.68 -31.05
C GLU A 464 -43.74 -12.47 -31.11
N VAL A 465 -44.47 -12.73 -30.02
CA VAL A 465 -45.88 -12.35 -29.89
C VAL A 465 -46.04 -10.85 -30.13
N GLY A 466 -45.25 -10.02 -29.44
CA GLY A 466 -45.32 -8.56 -29.61
C GLY A 466 -44.99 -8.10 -31.04
N ARG A 467 -44.05 -8.76 -31.73
CA ARG A 467 -43.71 -8.49 -33.13
C ARG A 467 -44.88 -8.88 -34.04
N SER A 468 -45.37 -10.11 -33.93
CA SER A 468 -46.48 -10.63 -34.70
C SER A 468 -47.74 -9.77 -34.56
N THR A 469 -48.11 -9.34 -33.34
CA THR A 469 -49.25 -8.44 -33.12
C THR A 469 -49.08 -7.10 -33.84
N ARG A 470 -47.86 -6.53 -33.86
CA ARG A 470 -47.60 -5.23 -34.53
C ARG A 470 -47.60 -5.34 -36.05
N HIS A 471 -47.12 -6.45 -36.59
CA HIS A 471 -46.94 -6.64 -38.04
C HIS A 471 -48.08 -7.44 -38.70
N ASN A 472 -48.99 -8.00 -37.91
CA ASN A 472 -50.09 -8.85 -38.35
C ASN A 472 -49.62 -10.06 -39.18
N GLU A 473 -48.55 -10.71 -38.71
CA GLU A 473 -47.92 -11.87 -39.35
C GLU A 473 -47.99 -13.09 -38.43
N GLU A 474 -48.30 -14.27 -38.96
CA GLU A 474 -48.33 -15.50 -38.16
C GLU A 474 -46.92 -16.00 -37.84
N PHE A 475 -46.78 -16.65 -36.68
CA PHE A 475 -45.60 -17.45 -36.36
C PHE A 475 -46.03 -18.77 -35.71
N SER A 476 -45.14 -19.76 -35.75
CA SER A 476 -45.42 -21.09 -35.21
C SER A 476 -44.47 -21.44 -34.07
N LEU A 477 -44.99 -22.11 -33.06
CA LEU A 477 -44.25 -22.67 -31.94
C LEU A 477 -44.31 -24.20 -32.02
N LEU A 478 -43.15 -24.84 -31.95
CA LEU A 478 -43.02 -26.29 -31.84
C LEU A 478 -42.53 -26.64 -30.44
N MET A 479 -43.19 -27.61 -29.80
CA MET A 479 -42.75 -28.28 -28.58
C MET A 479 -42.36 -29.71 -28.94
N LEU A 480 -41.15 -30.13 -28.57
CA LEU A 480 -40.58 -31.42 -28.93
C LEU A 480 -40.12 -32.14 -27.67
N ASP A 481 -40.36 -33.44 -27.62
CA ASP A 481 -39.84 -34.33 -26.58
C ASP A 481 -39.09 -35.49 -27.22
N LEU A 482 -37.97 -35.87 -26.61
CA LEU A 482 -37.23 -37.05 -26.99
C LEU A 482 -37.84 -38.31 -26.34
N ASP A 483 -38.43 -39.16 -27.16
CA ASP A 483 -39.18 -40.31 -26.67
C ASP A 483 -38.27 -41.32 -25.94
N ASN A 484 -38.72 -41.77 -24.76
CA ASN A 484 -38.05 -42.80 -23.94
C ASN A 484 -36.64 -42.42 -23.46
N PHE A 485 -36.30 -41.13 -23.39
CA PHE A 485 -34.99 -40.69 -22.91
C PHE A 485 -34.65 -41.23 -21.51
N LYS A 486 -35.63 -41.27 -20.60
CA LYS A 486 -35.44 -41.89 -19.27
C LYS A 486 -34.93 -43.33 -19.36
N THR A 487 -35.46 -44.14 -20.28
CA THR A 487 -35.00 -45.52 -20.49
C THR A 487 -33.57 -45.59 -21.03
N VAL A 488 -33.14 -44.58 -21.79
CA VAL A 488 -31.75 -44.45 -22.25
C VAL A 488 -30.84 -44.18 -21.06
N ASN A 489 -31.20 -43.24 -20.18
CA ASN A 489 -30.43 -42.93 -18.97
C ASN A 489 -30.37 -44.12 -18.02
N ASP A 490 -31.51 -44.74 -17.72
CA ASP A 490 -31.61 -45.87 -16.79
C ASP A 490 -30.76 -47.07 -17.24
N ARG A 491 -30.56 -47.24 -18.56
CA ARG A 491 -29.86 -48.39 -19.14
C ARG A 491 -28.38 -48.14 -19.44
N TYR A 492 -28.01 -46.94 -19.87
CA TYR A 492 -26.66 -46.63 -20.37
C TYR A 492 -25.93 -45.56 -19.56
N GLY A 493 -26.59 -45.00 -18.53
CA GLY A 493 -26.05 -43.95 -17.68
C GLY A 493 -26.18 -42.54 -18.28
N HIS A 494 -26.12 -41.55 -17.40
CA HIS A 494 -26.28 -40.13 -17.74
C HIS A 494 -25.25 -39.62 -18.75
N ALA A 495 -23.99 -40.07 -18.67
CA ALA A 495 -22.95 -39.68 -19.62
C ALA A 495 -23.28 -40.03 -21.08
N PHE A 496 -23.95 -41.16 -21.32
CA PHE A 496 -24.44 -41.51 -22.65
C PHE A 496 -25.69 -40.70 -23.02
N GLY A 497 -26.59 -40.48 -22.07
CA GLY A 497 -27.75 -39.60 -22.22
C GLY A 497 -27.38 -38.18 -22.67
N ASP A 498 -26.33 -37.62 -22.07
CA ASP A 498 -25.82 -36.29 -22.39
C ASP A 498 -25.26 -36.20 -23.80
N GLN A 499 -24.48 -37.20 -24.23
CA GLN A 499 -24.04 -37.32 -25.63
C GLN A 499 -25.23 -37.44 -26.58
N PHE A 500 -26.27 -38.14 -26.15
CA PHE A 500 -27.49 -38.33 -26.93
C PHE A 500 -28.27 -37.01 -27.10
N LEU A 501 -28.42 -36.23 -26.03
CA LEU A 501 -29.01 -34.90 -26.06
C LEU A 501 -28.20 -33.92 -26.90
N HIS A 502 -26.87 -33.96 -26.81
CA HIS A 502 -25.99 -33.12 -27.63
C HIS A 502 -26.15 -33.43 -29.12
N ALA A 503 -26.21 -34.71 -29.49
CA ALA A 503 -26.44 -35.12 -30.87
C ALA A 503 -27.85 -34.75 -31.35
N PHE A 504 -28.87 -34.87 -30.49
CA PHE A 504 -30.24 -34.46 -30.77
C PHE A 504 -30.32 -32.95 -31.05
N ALA A 505 -29.74 -32.13 -30.18
CA ALA A 505 -29.68 -30.68 -30.32
C ALA A 505 -29.02 -30.25 -31.64
N LYS A 506 -27.90 -30.88 -32.01
CA LYS A 506 -27.21 -30.60 -33.27
C LYS A 506 -28.06 -30.93 -34.50
N VAL A 507 -28.91 -31.96 -34.42
CA VAL A 507 -29.87 -32.25 -35.50
C VAL A 507 -30.93 -31.15 -35.58
N LEU A 508 -31.47 -30.68 -34.46
CA LEU A 508 -32.47 -29.60 -34.45
C LEU A 508 -31.91 -28.30 -35.05
N GLU A 509 -30.71 -27.89 -34.63
CA GLU A 509 -30.07 -26.66 -35.12
C GLU A 509 -29.84 -26.69 -36.64
N ASN A 510 -29.40 -27.84 -37.18
CA ASN A 510 -29.22 -28.01 -38.62
C ASN A 510 -30.54 -28.19 -39.40
N ALA A 511 -31.63 -28.51 -38.70
CA ALA A 511 -32.94 -28.73 -39.29
C ALA A 511 -33.76 -27.44 -39.42
N VAL A 512 -33.28 -26.30 -38.93
CA VAL A 512 -33.96 -25.00 -39.00
C VAL A 512 -33.16 -24.00 -39.85
N ARG A 513 -33.76 -22.87 -40.24
CA ARG A 513 -33.06 -21.82 -41.01
C ARG A 513 -32.46 -20.75 -40.08
N PRO A 514 -31.47 -19.97 -40.53
CA PRO A 514 -31.04 -18.77 -39.80
C PRO A 514 -32.22 -17.84 -39.55
N GLY A 515 -32.46 -17.49 -38.28
CA GLY A 515 -33.58 -16.66 -37.83
C GLY A 515 -34.66 -17.43 -37.06
N ASP A 516 -34.71 -18.77 -37.18
CA ASP A 516 -35.52 -19.60 -36.30
C ASP A 516 -34.79 -19.77 -34.95
N PHE A 517 -35.54 -19.87 -33.85
CA PHE A 517 -34.96 -20.00 -32.51
C PHE A 517 -35.15 -21.40 -31.97
N VAL A 518 -34.06 -22.08 -31.64
CA VAL A 518 -34.07 -23.41 -31.03
C VAL A 518 -33.59 -23.32 -29.59
N SER A 519 -34.35 -23.90 -28.68
CA SER A 519 -34.06 -23.91 -27.26
C SER A 519 -34.25 -25.30 -26.64
N ARG A 520 -33.48 -25.57 -25.60
CA ARG A 520 -33.76 -26.66 -24.67
C ARG A 520 -34.59 -26.09 -23.53
N TYR A 521 -35.82 -26.57 -23.40
CA TYR A 521 -36.75 -26.09 -22.36
C TYR A 521 -36.40 -26.69 -20.99
N GLY A 522 -35.98 -27.95 -20.97
CA GLY A 522 -35.51 -28.66 -19.77
C GLY A 522 -35.49 -30.17 -20.01
N GLY A 523 -34.59 -30.91 -19.35
CA GLY A 523 -34.53 -32.36 -19.49
C GLY A 523 -34.37 -32.82 -20.95
N ASP A 524 -35.37 -33.57 -21.43
CA ASP A 524 -35.54 -34.10 -22.80
C ASP A 524 -36.46 -33.25 -23.70
N GLU A 525 -36.87 -32.07 -23.24
CA GLU A 525 -37.80 -31.18 -23.94
C GLU A 525 -37.08 -30.02 -24.65
N PHE A 526 -37.50 -29.78 -25.89
CA PHE A 526 -36.96 -28.75 -26.77
C PHE A 526 -38.09 -27.92 -27.36
N THR A 527 -37.81 -26.65 -27.64
CA THR A 527 -38.76 -25.73 -28.27
C THR A 527 -38.15 -25.09 -29.49
N ILE A 528 -38.99 -24.83 -30.50
CA ILE A 528 -38.59 -24.09 -31.70
C ILE A 528 -39.61 -23.00 -31.99
N ILE A 529 -39.16 -21.75 -32.07
CA ILE A 529 -39.96 -20.63 -32.57
C ILE A 529 -39.61 -20.46 -34.04
N LEU A 530 -40.63 -20.50 -34.90
CA LEU A 530 -40.53 -20.29 -36.34
C LEU A 530 -41.21 -18.97 -36.70
N PRO A 531 -40.44 -17.87 -36.79
CA PRO A 531 -40.96 -16.57 -37.22
C PRO A 531 -41.57 -16.63 -38.61
N GLU A 532 -42.61 -15.82 -38.87
CA GLU A 532 -43.21 -15.64 -40.21
C GLU A 532 -43.61 -16.98 -40.87
N THR A 533 -44.15 -17.89 -40.06
CA THR A 533 -44.39 -19.28 -40.44
C THR A 533 -45.79 -19.69 -40.01
N GLY A 534 -46.64 -20.03 -40.99
CA GLY A 534 -47.97 -20.60 -40.77
C GLY A 534 -47.94 -22.12 -40.67
N GLU A 535 -49.14 -22.72 -40.65
CA GLU A 535 -49.36 -24.15 -40.39
C GLU A 535 -48.58 -25.09 -41.32
N GLU A 536 -48.70 -24.91 -42.65
CA GLU A 536 -48.09 -25.83 -43.61
C GLU A 536 -46.55 -25.79 -43.56
N GLN A 537 -45.98 -24.60 -43.37
CA GLN A 537 -44.54 -24.43 -43.24
C GLN A 537 -44.04 -25.05 -41.93
N ALA A 538 -44.74 -24.82 -40.81
CA ALA A 538 -44.42 -25.42 -39.52
C ALA A 538 -44.48 -26.96 -39.57
N HIS A 539 -45.52 -27.50 -40.21
CA HIS A 539 -45.66 -28.95 -40.40
C HIS A 539 -44.52 -29.52 -41.26
N THR A 540 -44.11 -28.80 -42.31
CA THR A 540 -42.97 -29.21 -43.17
C THR A 540 -41.67 -29.24 -42.38
N VAL A 541 -41.42 -28.24 -41.52
CA VAL A 541 -40.24 -28.19 -40.64
C VAL A 541 -40.28 -29.33 -39.62
N ALA A 542 -41.43 -29.57 -38.97
CA ALA A 542 -41.60 -30.68 -38.03
C ALA A 542 -41.37 -32.06 -38.69
N GLN A 543 -41.88 -32.27 -39.92
CA GLN A 543 -41.62 -33.50 -40.67
C GLN A 543 -40.14 -33.66 -41.02
N ARG A 544 -39.45 -32.57 -41.38
CA ARG A 544 -38.01 -32.57 -41.65
C ARG A 544 -37.24 -32.98 -40.40
N ILE A 545 -37.57 -32.39 -39.25
CA ILE A 545 -36.96 -32.71 -37.95
C ILE A 545 -37.16 -34.20 -37.61
N ALA A 546 -38.41 -34.68 -37.64
CA ALA A 546 -38.72 -36.08 -37.33
C ALA A 546 -37.92 -37.06 -38.22
N ARG A 547 -37.85 -36.82 -39.54
CA ARG A 547 -37.08 -37.67 -40.47
C ARG A 547 -35.57 -37.63 -40.26
N LEU A 548 -35.02 -36.51 -39.80
CA LEU A 548 -33.59 -36.40 -39.49
C LEU A 548 -33.27 -37.13 -38.18
N LEU A 549 -34.13 -37.00 -37.18
CA LEU A 549 -34.00 -37.67 -35.90
C LEU A 549 -34.17 -39.20 -35.99
N GLU A 550 -35.07 -39.70 -36.84
CA GLU A 550 -35.18 -41.14 -37.11
C GLU A 550 -33.88 -41.77 -37.64
N LYS A 551 -33.03 -40.97 -38.30
CA LYS A 551 -31.72 -41.40 -38.80
C LYS A 551 -30.61 -41.24 -37.75
N LEU A 552 -30.86 -40.50 -36.67
CA LEU A 552 -29.91 -40.35 -35.58
C LEU A 552 -29.81 -41.66 -34.81
N ALA A 553 -28.64 -42.28 -34.92
CA ALA A 553 -28.31 -43.51 -34.23
C ALA A 553 -26.95 -43.36 -33.57
N LEU A 554 -26.89 -43.60 -32.25
CA LEU A 554 -25.65 -43.61 -31.49
C LEU A 554 -25.35 -45.03 -31.00
N THR A 555 -24.07 -45.39 -30.96
CA THR A 555 -23.64 -46.69 -30.45
C THR A 555 -23.42 -46.58 -28.95
N ALA A 556 -24.21 -47.31 -28.18
CA ALA A 556 -24.12 -47.38 -26.73
C ALA A 556 -22.83 -48.11 -26.27
N PRO A 557 -22.42 -47.95 -25.00
CA PRO A 557 -21.22 -48.62 -24.46
C PRO A 557 -21.23 -50.14 -24.56
N ASP A 558 -22.42 -50.76 -24.63
CA ASP A 558 -22.60 -52.21 -24.81
C ASP A 558 -22.60 -52.65 -26.30
N GLY A 559 -22.36 -51.72 -27.23
CA GLY A 559 -22.37 -51.95 -28.68
C GLY A 559 -23.75 -51.88 -29.34
N THR A 560 -24.82 -51.62 -28.58
CA THR A 560 -26.19 -51.52 -29.12
C THR A 560 -26.38 -50.19 -29.85
N SER A 561 -27.04 -50.21 -31.01
CA SER A 561 -27.44 -48.98 -31.71
C SER A 561 -28.76 -48.44 -31.15
N VAL A 562 -28.71 -47.25 -30.53
CA VAL A 562 -29.87 -46.55 -29.98
C VAL A 562 -30.33 -45.50 -30.97
N ARG A 563 -31.62 -45.54 -31.35
CA ARG A 563 -32.24 -44.58 -32.28
C ARG A 563 -33.07 -43.54 -31.54
N ALA A 564 -33.09 -42.33 -32.05
CA ALA A 564 -33.95 -41.27 -31.55
C ALA A 564 -35.31 -41.28 -32.25
N THR A 565 -36.39 -41.11 -31.48
CA THR A 565 -37.70 -40.70 -32.01
C THR A 565 -38.18 -39.49 -31.21
N THR A 566 -39.07 -38.69 -31.81
CA THR A 566 -39.56 -37.48 -31.13
C THR A 566 -41.06 -37.33 -31.31
N SER A 567 -41.71 -36.85 -30.25
CA SER A 567 -43.09 -36.40 -30.28
C SER A 567 -43.10 -34.87 -30.41
N ILE A 568 -43.82 -34.33 -31.41
CA ILE A 568 -43.84 -32.90 -31.73
C ILE A 568 -45.26 -32.36 -31.66
N GLY A 569 -45.45 -31.29 -30.90
CA GLY A 569 -46.67 -30.47 -30.88
C GLY A 569 -46.45 -29.13 -31.56
N ILE A 570 -47.43 -28.64 -32.30
CA ILE A 570 -47.36 -27.36 -33.03
C ILE A 570 -48.50 -26.45 -32.56
N ALA A 571 -48.19 -25.18 -32.30
CA ALA A 571 -49.17 -24.11 -32.10
C ALA A 571 -48.88 -22.92 -33.00
N ILE A 572 -49.90 -22.16 -33.39
CA ILE A 572 -49.81 -21.06 -34.36
C ILE A 572 -50.41 -19.82 -33.73
N TYR A 573 -49.64 -18.74 -33.70
CA TYR A 573 -50.11 -17.45 -33.23
C TYR A 573 -50.51 -16.56 -34.41
N PRO A 574 -51.62 -15.79 -34.31
CA PRO A 574 -52.57 -15.71 -33.20
C PRO A 574 -53.70 -16.77 -33.27
N ARG A 575 -53.67 -17.71 -34.22
CA ARG A 575 -54.79 -18.63 -34.50
C ARG A 575 -55.22 -19.49 -33.31
N HIS A 576 -54.26 -20.00 -32.54
CA HIS A 576 -54.51 -20.95 -31.46
C HIS A 576 -54.46 -20.29 -30.07
N ALA A 577 -53.90 -19.08 -29.93
CA ALA A 577 -53.83 -18.36 -28.66
C ALA A 577 -53.47 -16.88 -28.88
N ASP A 578 -53.92 -16.02 -27.96
CA ASP A 578 -53.70 -14.57 -27.99
C ASP A 578 -52.51 -14.10 -27.14
N ASP A 579 -51.95 -14.97 -26.29
CA ASP A 579 -50.81 -14.68 -25.43
C ASP A 579 -49.77 -15.82 -25.42
N PRO A 580 -48.50 -15.53 -25.08
CA PRO A 580 -47.42 -16.49 -25.21
C PRO A 580 -47.58 -17.72 -24.30
N ARG A 581 -48.25 -17.59 -23.14
CA ARG A 581 -48.44 -18.72 -22.22
C ARG A 581 -49.46 -19.70 -22.78
N ASP A 582 -50.61 -19.19 -23.23
CA ASP A 582 -51.65 -20.02 -23.83
C ASP A 582 -51.13 -20.72 -25.08
N LEU A 583 -50.32 -20.04 -25.90
CA LEU A 583 -49.70 -20.64 -27.08
C LEU A 583 -48.77 -21.81 -26.72
N PHE A 584 -47.98 -21.66 -25.66
CA PHE A 584 -47.11 -22.72 -25.14
C PHE A 584 -47.93 -23.91 -24.64
N VAL A 585 -49.00 -23.67 -23.88
CA VAL A 585 -49.88 -24.73 -23.35
C VAL A 585 -50.53 -25.55 -24.47
N VAL A 586 -50.91 -24.89 -25.58
CA VAL A 586 -51.44 -25.57 -26.76
C VAL A 586 -50.38 -26.45 -27.41
N ALA A 587 -49.17 -25.93 -27.62
CA ALA A 587 -48.07 -26.70 -28.22
C ALA A 587 -47.70 -27.91 -27.37
N ASP A 588 -47.61 -27.74 -26.05
CA ASP A 588 -47.33 -28.82 -25.10
C ASP A 588 -48.41 -29.89 -25.07
N ASN A 589 -49.70 -29.51 -25.06
CA ASN A 589 -50.79 -30.46 -25.16
C ASN A 589 -50.74 -31.29 -26.45
N MET A 590 -50.40 -30.66 -27.57
CA MET A 590 -50.24 -31.35 -28.83
C MET A 590 -49.07 -32.33 -28.81
N MET A 591 -47.94 -31.95 -28.20
CA MET A 591 -46.81 -32.85 -28.02
C MET A 591 -47.23 -34.07 -27.18
N TYR A 592 -47.94 -33.86 -26.06
CA TYR A 592 -48.43 -34.94 -25.22
C TYR A 592 -49.44 -35.84 -25.95
N LYS A 593 -50.29 -35.27 -26.79
CA LYS A 593 -51.20 -36.01 -27.67
C LYS A 593 -50.42 -36.88 -28.66
N ALA A 594 -49.34 -36.38 -29.25
CA ALA A 594 -48.45 -37.16 -30.11
C ALA A 594 -47.85 -38.35 -29.33
N LYS A 595 -47.42 -38.15 -28.07
CA LYS A 595 -46.98 -39.26 -27.20
C LYS A 595 -48.07 -40.31 -27.00
N ARG A 596 -49.30 -39.89 -26.69
CA ARG A 596 -50.45 -40.80 -26.46
C ARG A 596 -50.90 -41.55 -27.70
N LYS A 597 -50.74 -40.96 -28.90
CA LYS A 597 -51.11 -41.60 -30.18
C LYS A 597 -50.08 -42.62 -30.68
N GLY A 598 -49.04 -42.93 -29.89
CA GLY A 598 -48.06 -43.95 -30.19
C GLY A 598 -46.63 -43.44 -30.36
N LYS A 599 -46.34 -42.18 -29.96
CA LYS A 599 -45.01 -41.53 -30.08
C LYS A 599 -44.56 -41.37 -31.53
N ASN A 600 -43.39 -40.77 -31.76
CA ASN A 600 -42.83 -40.51 -33.10
C ASN A 600 -43.83 -39.84 -34.07
N GLN A 601 -44.56 -38.83 -33.59
CA GLN A 601 -45.67 -38.22 -34.31
C GLN A 601 -45.68 -36.71 -34.16
N ILE A 602 -46.37 -36.06 -35.10
CA ILE A 602 -46.59 -34.62 -35.12
C ILE A 602 -48.08 -34.38 -34.89
N ALA A 603 -48.42 -33.50 -33.95
CA ALA A 603 -49.79 -33.10 -33.68
C ALA A 603 -49.94 -31.57 -33.83
N ILE A 604 -51.02 -31.19 -34.50
CA ILE A 604 -51.51 -29.81 -34.66
C ILE A 604 -52.92 -29.80 -34.06
N PRO A 605 -53.35 -28.75 -33.35
CA PRO A 605 -54.67 -28.71 -32.74
C PRO A 605 -55.72 -28.47 -33.83
N ASP A 606 -56.86 -29.16 -33.72
CA ASP A 606 -58.08 -28.82 -34.48
C ASP A 606 -59.02 -27.91 -33.66
N GLU A 607 -60.04 -27.33 -34.29
CA GLU A 607 -60.99 -26.40 -33.62
C GLU A 607 -61.74 -27.04 -32.43
N HIS A 608 -61.94 -28.37 -32.44
CA HIS A 608 -62.62 -29.07 -31.35
C HIS A 608 -61.67 -29.35 -30.17
N GLU A 609 -60.42 -29.68 -30.49
CA GLU A 609 -59.35 -29.91 -29.54
C GLU A 609 -58.88 -28.64 -28.86
N MET A 610 -58.94 -27.48 -29.53
CA MET A 610 -58.74 -26.18 -28.90
C MET A 610 -59.70 -25.99 -27.72
N ALA A 611 -60.98 -26.34 -27.90
CA ALA A 611 -61.97 -26.28 -26.82
C ALA A 611 -61.68 -27.32 -25.72
N GLU A 612 -61.20 -28.52 -26.05
CA GLU A 612 -60.81 -29.53 -25.05
C GLU A 612 -59.54 -29.15 -24.25
N VAL A 613 -58.53 -28.57 -24.91
CA VAL A 613 -57.30 -28.09 -24.26
C VAL A 613 -57.62 -26.99 -23.27
N PHE A 614 -58.37 -25.97 -23.70
CA PHE A 614 -58.79 -24.90 -22.79
C PHE A 614 -59.79 -25.36 -21.73
N LYS A 615 -60.62 -26.37 -22.04
CA LYS A 615 -61.50 -27.00 -21.03
C LYS A 615 -60.70 -27.78 -19.99
N ALA A 616 -59.68 -28.54 -20.39
CA ALA A 616 -58.82 -29.27 -19.45
C ALA A 616 -57.99 -28.32 -18.57
N VAL A 617 -57.50 -27.22 -19.15
CA VAL A 617 -56.84 -26.13 -18.40
C VAL A 617 -57.85 -25.46 -17.46
N GLY A 618 -59.06 -25.17 -17.93
CA GLY A 618 -60.15 -24.62 -17.13
C GLY A 618 -60.58 -25.55 -15.99
N GLU A 619 -60.65 -26.86 -16.23
CA GLU A 619 -60.96 -27.89 -15.23
C GLU A 619 -59.86 -27.97 -14.17
N LYS A 620 -58.58 -27.88 -14.54
CA LYS A 620 -57.48 -27.83 -13.57
C LYS A 620 -57.44 -26.51 -12.79
N ASN A 621 -57.72 -25.38 -13.43
CA ASN A 621 -57.87 -24.10 -12.75
C ASN A 621 -59.00 -24.16 -11.72
N LEU A 622 -60.16 -24.68 -12.15
CA LEU A 622 -61.32 -24.87 -11.28
C LEU A 622 -61.04 -25.89 -10.17
N MET A 623 -60.26 -26.94 -10.44
CA MET A 623 -59.80 -27.90 -9.44
C MET A 623 -59.00 -27.20 -8.32
N VAL A 624 -58.03 -26.35 -8.67
CA VAL A 624 -57.23 -25.62 -7.68
C VAL A 624 -58.09 -24.62 -6.90
N LEU A 625 -58.95 -23.87 -7.59
CA LEU A 625 -59.86 -22.90 -6.95
C LEU A 625 -60.85 -23.59 -6.02
N ASN A 626 -61.52 -24.67 -6.46
CA ASN A 626 -62.43 -25.45 -5.64
C ASN A 626 -61.71 -26.09 -4.45
N ALA A 627 -60.49 -26.62 -4.64
CA ALA A 627 -59.70 -27.18 -3.55
C ALA A 627 -59.36 -26.13 -2.49
N LEU A 628 -59.11 -24.88 -2.90
CA LEU A 628 -58.88 -23.78 -1.98
C LEU A 628 -60.18 -23.35 -1.26
N GLU A 629 -61.28 -23.17 -1.98
CA GLU A 629 -62.58 -22.76 -1.43
C GLU A 629 -63.18 -23.79 -0.47
N GLU A 630 -63.10 -25.07 -0.83
CA GLU A 630 -63.60 -26.20 -0.04
C GLU A 630 -62.59 -26.68 1.02
N GLN A 631 -61.46 -25.98 1.17
CA GLN A 631 -60.37 -26.33 2.07
C GLN A 631 -59.88 -27.78 1.94
N ARG A 632 -59.72 -28.29 0.71
CA ARG A 632 -59.22 -29.65 0.41
C ARG A 632 -57.71 -29.75 0.23
N ILE A 633 -56.98 -28.72 0.65
CA ILE A 633 -55.52 -28.73 0.71
C ILE A 633 -55.08 -29.45 1.98
N LEU A 634 -54.22 -30.46 1.86
CA LEU A 634 -53.79 -31.32 2.97
C LEU A 634 -52.28 -31.27 3.17
N PRO A 635 -51.80 -31.25 4.43
CA PRO A 635 -50.39 -31.39 4.74
C PRO A 635 -49.96 -32.85 4.69
N TYR A 636 -48.87 -33.12 3.96
CA TYR A 636 -48.10 -34.36 4.05
C TYR A 636 -46.72 -34.03 4.62
N PHE A 637 -46.16 -34.96 5.38
CA PHE A 637 -44.92 -34.79 6.11
C PHE A 637 -43.94 -35.87 5.68
N GLN A 638 -42.76 -35.46 5.21
CA GLN A 638 -41.66 -36.38 4.92
C GLN A 638 -40.63 -36.34 6.05
N PRO A 639 -40.27 -37.48 6.66
CA PRO A 639 -39.34 -37.49 7.78
C PRO A 639 -37.90 -37.20 7.32
N ILE A 640 -37.21 -36.40 8.13
CA ILE A 640 -35.79 -36.09 8.03
C ILE A 640 -35.14 -36.55 9.35
N VAL A 641 -34.13 -37.41 9.25
CA VAL A 641 -33.54 -38.11 10.40
C VAL A 641 -32.19 -37.50 10.77
N SER A 642 -31.90 -37.38 12.06
CA SER A 642 -30.56 -37.04 12.54
C SER A 642 -29.61 -38.21 12.30
N LEU A 643 -28.47 -37.94 11.67
CA LEU A 643 -27.45 -38.96 11.41
C LEU A 643 -26.64 -39.32 12.65
N GLU A 644 -26.62 -38.45 13.66
CA GLU A 644 -25.99 -38.67 14.96
C GLU A 644 -26.86 -39.57 15.87
N THR A 645 -28.14 -39.21 16.07
CA THR A 645 -29.01 -39.92 17.02
C THR A 645 -29.83 -41.03 16.38
N GLY A 646 -30.06 -40.97 15.06
CA GLY A 646 -30.98 -41.85 14.35
C GLY A 646 -32.46 -41.53 14.57
N GLU A 647 -32.78 -40.44 15.26
CA GLU A 647 -34.16 -40.03 15.54
C GLU A 647 -34.72 -39.11 14.46
N VAL A 648 -36.03 -39.25 14.18
CA VAL A 648 -36.74 -38.34 13.27
C VAL A 648 -37.12 -37.08 14.05
N LEU A 649 -36.30 -36.04 13.91
CA LEU A 649 -36.47 -34.76 14.61
C LEU A 649 -37.06 -33.67 13.72
N ILE A 650 -37.13 -33.91 12.41
CA ILE A 650 -37.50 -32.92 11.41
C ILE A 650 -38.48 -33.55 10.41
N HIS A 651 -39.46 -32.76 9.94
CA HIS A 651 -40.30 -33.15 8.81
C HIS A 651 -40.37 -32.04 7.77
N GLU A 652 -40.31 -32.39 6.49
CA GLU A 652 -40.64 -31.47 5.39
C GLU A 652 -42.14 -31.47 5.11
N LEU A 653 -42.72 -30.27 5.00
CA LEU A 653 -44.11 -30.04 4.70
C LEU A 653 -44.34 -30.01 3.18
N LEU A 654 -45.17 -30.95 2.72
CA LEU A 654 -45.49 -31.13 1.31
C LEU A 654 -46.98 -30.93 1.08
N MET A 655 -47.32 -30.08 0.11
CA MET A 655 -48.71 -29.78 -0.25
C MET A 655 -49.34 -30.91 -1.07
N ARG A 656 -50.59 -31.27 -0.74
CA ARG A 656 -51.43 -32.19 -1.52
C ARG A 656 -52.84 -31.63 -1.69
N ILE A 657 -53.50 -31.94 -2.81
CA ILE A 657 -54.93 -31.68 -3.01
C ILE A 657 -55.72 -32.98 -2.90
N ASP A 658 -56.78 -32.98 -2.11
CA ASP A 658 -57.73 -34.10 -2.02
C ASP A 658 -58.89 -33.92 -3.00
N LEU A 659 -58.98 -34.80 -4.00
CA LEU A 659 -60.10 -34.83 -4.93
C LEU A 659 -61.23 -35.77 -4.49
N GLY A 660 -61.06 -36.46 -3.36
CA GLY A 660 -61.98 -37.46 -2.81
C GLY A 660 -61.70 -38.87 -3.34
N ASP A 661 -61.46 -39.02 -4.65
CA ASP A 661 -61.10 -40.28 -5.29
C ASP A 661 -59.57 -40.48 -5.40
N ARG A 662 -58.81 -39.38 -5.41
CA ARG A 662 -57.34 -39.38 -5.49
C ARG A 662 -56.72 -38.20 -4.77
N ILE A 663 -55.48 -38.39 -4.30
CA ILE A 663 -54.62 -37.33 -3.76
C ILE A 663 -53.65 -36.87 -4.84
N VAL A 664 -53.63 -35.56 -5.12
CA VAL A 664 -52.80 -34.96 -6.16
C VAL A 664 -51.55 -34.32 -5.53
N PRO A 665 -50.33 -34.66 -6.00
CA PRO A 665 -49.08 -34.04 -5.56
C PRO A 665 -48.88 -32.63 -6.13
N ALA A 666 -48.09 -31.80 -5.41
CA ALA A 666 -47.81 -30.41 -5.78
C ALA A 666 -47.29 -30.24 -7.21
N GLY A 667 -46.42 -31.14 -7.69
CA GLY A 667 -45.88 -31.07 -9.05
C GLY A 667 -46.91 -31.14 -10.18
N GLU A 668 -48.16 -31.58 -9.91
CA GLU A 668 -49.22 -31.59 -10.93
C GLU A 668 -50.03 -30.28 -11.00
N PHE A 669 -49.95 -29.42 -9.97
CA PHE A 669 -50.82 -28.24 -9.86
C PHE A 669 -50.12 -26.95 -9.43
N ILE A 670 -48.88 -26.97 -8.94
CA ILE A 670 -48.22 -25.78 -8.38
C ILE A 670 -48.03 -24.69 -9.45
N ASP A 671 -47.60 -25.05 -10.66
CA ASP A 671 -47.48 -24.12 -11.80
C ASP A 671 -48.83 -23.45 -12.14
N ILE A 672 -49.91 -24.22 -12.01
CA ILE A 672 -51.27 -23.75 -12.26
C ILE A 672 -51.67 -22.74 -11.18
N ALA A 673 -51.48 -23.10 -9.92
CA ALA A 673 -51.75 -22.23 -8.79
C ALA A 673 -50.93 -20.93 -8.87
N GLU A 674 -49.68 -21.00 -9.34
CA GLU A 674 -48.85 -19.82 -9.57
C GLU A 674 -49.38 -18.96 -10.69
N SER A 675 -49.81 -19.57 -11.79
CA SER A 675 -50.32 -18.86 -12.98
C SER A 675 -51.58 -18.06 -12.68
N ILE A 676 -52.48 -18.60 -11.85
CA ILE A 676 -53.73 -17.94 -11.41
C ILE A 676 -53.54 -17.09 -10.14
N GLY A 677 -52.34 -17.09 -9.55
CA GLY A 677 -51.97 -16.20 -8.46
C GLY A 677 -52.54 -16.58 -7.09
N VAL A 678 -52.83 -17.85 -6.83
CA VAL A 678 -53.45 -18.31 -5.56
C VAL A 678 -52.52 -19.07 -4.62
N VAL A 679 -51.27 -19.35 -5.01
CA VAL A 679 -50.30 -20.12 -4.19
C VAL A 679 -50.18 -19.61 -2.76
N HIS A 680 -50.01 -18.30 -2.56
CA HIS A 680 -49.90 -17.72 -1.22
C HIS A 680 -51.10 -18.05 -0.31
N LYS A 681 -52.32 -18.14 -0.86
CA LYS A 681 -53.52 -18.54 -0.11
C LYS A 681 -53.48 -20.03 0.24
N MET A 682 -52.96 -20.84 -0.67
CA MET A 682 -52.77 -22.27 -0.47
C MET A 682 -51.72 -22.53 0.61
N ASP A 683 -50.61 -21.79 0.60
CA ASP A 683 -49.56 -21.86 1.62
C ASP A 683 -50.10 -21.54 3.01
N TYR A 684 -50.89 -20.47 3.15
CA TYR A 684 -51.52 -20.16 4.44
C TYR A 684 -52.41 -21.29 4.94
N LEU A 685 -53.28 -21.83 4.09
CA LEU A 685 -54.18 -22.91 4.48
C LEU A 685 -53.41 -24.19 4.84
N LEU A 686 -52.33 -24.48 4.10
CA LEU A 686 -51.44 -25.60 4.36
C LEU A 686 -50.73 -25.45 5.72
N ILE A 687 -50.11 -24.29 5.95
CA ILE A 687 -49.37 -23.97 7.18
C ILE A 687 -50.30 -23.98 8.39
N GLU A 688 -51.49 -23.37 8.28
CA GLU A 688 -52.49 -23.37 9.35
C GLU A 688 -52.88 -24.79 9.76
N LYS A 689 -53.15 -25.67 8.78
CA LYS A 689 -53.47 -27.08 9.04
C LYS A 689 -52.30 -27.85 9.61
N ALA A 690 -51.08 -27.59 9.13
CA ALA A 690 -49.87 -28.22 9.64
C ALA A 690 -49.63 -27.81 11.10
N PHE A 691 -49.76 -26.53 11.43
CA PHE A 691 -49.58 -26.01 12.79
C PHE A 691 -50.64 -26.55 13.75
N LYS A 692 -51.90 -26.58 13.32
CA LYS A 692 -52.97 -27.23 14.07
C LYS A 692 -52.64 -28.70 14.36
N GLN A 693 -52.18 -29.44 13.35
CA GLN A 693 -51.82 -30.85 13.51
C GLN A 693 -50.60 -31.05 14.43
N MET A 694 -49.58 -30.19 14.34
CA MET A 694 -48.42 -30.21 15.25
C MET A 694 -48.86 -30.00 16.70
N HIS A 695 -49.75 -29.03 16.94
CA HIS A 695 -50.30 -28.75 18.27
C HIS A 695 -51.12 -29.92 18.82
N GLU A 696 -52.05 -30.47 18.03
CA GLU A 696 -52.90 -31.59 18.44
C GLU A 696 -52.11 -32.88 18.72
N GLN A 697 -50.99 -33.10 18.01
CA GLN A 697 -50.14 -34.28 18.18
C GLN A 697 -49.01 -34.08 19.21
N GLY A 698 -48.84 -32.87 19.76
CA GLY A 698 -47.73 -32.56 20.66
C GLY A 698 -46.36 -32.78 20.02
N TYR A 699 -46.24 -32.52 18.71
CA TYR A 699 -44.98 -32.68 18.00
C TYR A 699 -44.00 -31.61 18.46
N GLU A 700 -42.77 -32.01 18.82
CA GLU A 700 -41.70 -31.12 19.32
C GLU A 700 -40.54 -30.91 18.32
N GLY A 701 -40.55 -31.60 17.18
CA GLY A 701 -39.51 -31.46 16.15
C GLY A 701 -39.61 -30.19 15.30
N MET A 702 -38.71 -30.04 14.33
CA MET A 702 -38.76 -28.93 13.36
C MET A 702 -39.66 -29.28 12.17
N LEU A 703 -40.21 -28.25 11.53
CA LEU A 703 -41.01 -28.34 10.31
C LEU A 703 -40.37 -27.47 9.22
N PHE A 704 -40.01 -28.10 8.11
CA PHE A 704 -39.43 -27.45 6.94
C PHE A 704 -40.56 -27.09 5.98
N VAL A 705 -40.59 -25.85 5.50
CA VAL A 705 -41.69 -25.29 4.70
C VAL A 705 -41.13 -24.59 3.47
N ASN A 706 -41.50 -25.10 2.30
CA ASN A 706 -41.17 -24.49 1.02
C ASN A 706 -41.73 -23.07 0.90
N LEU A 707 -40.90 -22.13 0.44
CA LEU A 707 -41.23 -20.73 0.27
C LEU A 707 -41.27 -20.36 -1.21
N SER A 708 -42.46 -20.04 -1.75
CA SER A 708 -42.58 -19.54 -3.12
C SER A 708 -41.98 -18.13 -3.27
N PRO A 709 -41.28 -17.83 -4.39
CA PRO A 709 -40.75 -16.50 -4.68
C PRO A 709 -41.83 -15.41 -4.73
N LYS A 710 -43.08 -15.77 -5.06
CA LYS A 710 -44.21 -14.82 -5.07
C LYS A 710 -44.63 -14.39 -3.66
N SER A 711 -44.40 -15.24 -2.66
CA SER A 711 -44.65 -14.91 -1.25
C SER A 711 -43.72 -13.80 -0.76
N LEU A 712 -42.54 -13.63 -1.37
CA LEU A 712 -41.60 -12.53 -1.09
C LEU A 712 -42.17 -11.14 -1.41
N ILE A 713 -43.10 -11.06 -2.37
CA ILE A 713 -43.71 -9.79 -2.81
C ILE A 713 -44.85 -9.39 -1.87
N ILE A 714 -45.44 -10.35 -1.15
CA ILE A 714 -46.56 -10.12 -0.24
C ILE A 714 -45.99 -9.77 1.13
N GLY A 715 -45.80 -8.46 1.38
CA GLY A 715 -45.16 -7.96 2.60
C GLY A 715 -45.80 -8.34 3.93
N GLU A 716 -47.00 -8.93 3.94
CA GLU A 716 -47.70 -9.38 5.16
C GLU A 716 -47.56 -10.90 5.42
N PHE A 717 -46.86 -11.66 4.55
CA PHE A 717 -46.81 -13.14 4.65
C PHE A 717 -46.21 -13.66 5.94
N ILE A 718 -44.98 -13.25 6.26
CA ILE A 718 -44.29 -13.70 7.47
C ILE A 718 -45.05 -13.27 8.74
N SER A 719 -45.55 -12.03 8.78
CA SER A 719 -46.34 -11.52 9.91
C SER A 719 -47.57 -12.38 10.18
N ARG A 720 -48.27 -12.84 9.12
CA ARG A 720 -49.44 -13.72 9.26
C ARG A 720 -49.04 -15.13 9.73
N VAL A 721 -47.95 -15.70 9.21
CA VAL A 721 -47.47 -17.01 9.66
C VAL A 721 -47.02 -16.96 11.12
N ARG A 722 -46.39 -15.87 11.58
CA ARG A 722 -46.07 -15.68 13.00
C ARG A 722 -47.31 -15.64 13.87
N GLN A 723 -48.37 -14.97 13.42
CA GLN A 723 -49.64 -14.97 14.14
C GLN A 723 -50.21 -16.39 14.30
N LEU A 724 -50.16 -17.20 13.24
CA LEU A 724 -50.56 -18.61 13.31
C LEU A 724 -49.68 -19.42 14.27
N ALA A 725 -48.36 -19.21 14.24
CA ALA A 725 -47.44 -19.89 15.16
C ALA A 725 -47.78 -19.56 16.64
N LEU A 726 -48.09 -18.29 16.94
CA LEU A 726 -48.52 -17.86 18.27
C LEU A 726 -49.88 -18.48 18.67
N GLU A 727 -50.84 -18.54 17.74
CA GLU A 727 -52.17 -19.10 17.98
C GLU A 727 -52.10 -20.59 18.37
N TYR A 728 -51.24 -21.37 17.70
CA TYR A 728 -51.05 -22.79 17.98
C TYR A 728 -49.92 -23.07 18.98
N SER A 729 -49.38 -22.04 19.65
CA SER A 729 -48.29 -22.16 20.64
C SER A 729 -47.03 -22.87 20.11
N ILE A 730 -46.68 -22.62 18.85
CA ILE A 730 -45.48 -23.16 18.19
C ILE A 730 -44.38 -22.10 18.27
N GLU A 731 -43.20 -22.50 18.74
CA GLU A 731 -42.04 -21.63 18.74
C GLU A 731 -41.56 -21.36 17.30
N PRO A 732 -41.42 -20.09 16.85
CA PRO A 732 -41.01 -19.77 15.48
C PRO A 732 -39.70 -20.44 15.02
N ARG A 733 -38.75 -20.65 15.94
CA ARG A 733 -37.46 -21.32 15.64
C ARG A 733 -37.61 -22.76 15.18
N ARG A 734 -38.76 -23.39 15.43
CA ARG A 734 -39.05 -24.75 14.99
C ARG A 734 -39.53 -24.80 13.54
N ILE A 735 -39.81 -23.66 12.91
CA ILE A 735 -40.22 -23.56 11.52
C ILE A 735 -39.03 -23.05 10.70
N VAL A 736 -38.65 -23.85 9.71
CA VAL A 736 -37.55 -23.56 8.79
C VAL A 736 -38.15 -23.32 7.41
N PHE A 737 -37.96 -22.14 6.85
CA PHE A 737 -38.39 -21.86 5.48
C PHE A 737 -37.29 -22.19 4.49
N GLU A 738 -37.65 -22.91 3.43
CA GLU A 738 -36.74 -23.36 2.38
C GLU A 738 -36.96 -22.55 1.10
N LEU A 739 -35.88 -22.10 0.47
CA LEU A 739 -35.91 -21.53 -0.87
C LEU A 739 -34.99 -22.35 -1.78
N THR A 740 -35.50 -22.78 -2.93
CA THR A 740 -34.71 -23.55 -3.91
C THR A 740 -33.68 -22.66 -4.61
N GLU A 741 -32.48 -23.18 -4.89
CA GLU A 741 -31.45 -22.43 -5.63
C GLU A 741 -31.88 -22.07 -7.06
N ARG A 742 -32.67 -22.94 -7.69
CA ARG A 742 -33.10 -22.80 -9.10
C ARG A 742 -34.06 -21.63 -9.29
N GLU A 743 -34.78 -21.23 -8.25
CA GLU A 743 -35.68 -20.08 -8.28
C GLU A 743 -34.89 -18.77 -8.30
N THR A 744 -34.57 -18.31 -9.52
CA THR A 744 -33.89 -17.03 -9.72
C THR A 744 -34.81 -15.87 -9.33
N VAL A 745 -34.55 -15.25 -8.18
CA VAL A 745 -35.22 -14.00 -7.80
C VAL A 745 -34.63 -12.86 -8.62
N SER A 746 -35.47 -12.21 -9.44
CA SER A 746 -35.07 -11.08 -10.29
C SER A 746 -34.56 -9.85 -9.51
N ASN A 747 -34.80 -9.80 -8.19
CA ASN A 747 -34.38 -8.74 -7.30
C ASN A 747 -33.80 -9.30 -5.98
N MET A 748 -32.49 -9.47 -5.92
CA MET A 748 -31.79 -9.98 -4.73
C MET A 748 -31.96 -9.09 -3.49
N ALA A 749 -32.11 -7.76 -3.65
CA ALA A 749 -32.32 -6.86 -2.53
C ALA A 749 -33.69 -7.05 -1.86
N LEU A 750 -34.70 -7.50 -2.62
CA LEU A 750 -36.01 -7.86 -2.07
C LEU A 750 -35.88 -9.14 -1.21
N LEU A 751 -35.19 -10.15 -1.73
CA LEU A 751 -34.97 -11.40 -1.03
C LEU A 751 -34.17 -11.19 0.26
N GLU A 752 -33.13 -10.36 0.22
CA GLU A 752 -32.33 -10.03 1.41
C GLU A 752 -33.16 -9.46 2.54
N ARG A 753 -34.01 -8.47 2.23
CA ARG A 753 -34.92 -7.87 3.21
C ARG A 753 -35.90 -8.90 3.76
N PHE A 754 -36.47 -9.72 2.89
CA PHE A 754 -37.41 -10.76 3.30
C PHE A 754 -36.78 -11.76 4.27
N VAL A 755 -35.57 -12.25 3.96
CA VAL A 755 -34.85 -13.18 4.84
C VAL A 755 -34.52 -12.51 6.17
N GLN A 756 -34.11 -11.25 6.17
CA GLN A 756 -33.87 -10.50 7.41
C GLN A 756 -35.15 -10.35 8.24
N ASP A 757 -36.28 -10.02 7.63
CA ASP A 757 -37.58 -9.93 8.30
C ASP A 757 -37.98 -11.29 8.89
N LEU A 758 -37.82 -12.38 8.14
CA LEU A 758 -38.06 -13.74 8.60
C LEU A 758 -37.22 -14.09 9.84
N LYS A 759 -35.93 -13.75 9.84
CA LYS A 759 -35.05 -13.96 11.01
C LYS A 759 -35.42 -13.09 12.20
N LEU A 760 -35.83 -11.83 11.98
CA LEU A 760 -36.30 -10.92 13.03
C LEU A 760 -37.56 -11.46 13.73
N GLU A 761 -38.42 -12.13 12.97
CA GLU A 761 -39.64 -12.75 13.48
C GLU A 761 -39.37 -14.09 14.21
N GLY A 762 -38.13 -14.58 14.14
CA GLY A 762 -37.60 -15.72 14.90
C GLY A 762 -37.61 -17.06 14.17
N PHE A 763 -37.93 -17.06 12.87
CA PHE A 763 -37.91 -18.24 12.02
C PHE A 763 -36.49 -18.60 11.57
N ASN A 764 -36.32 -19.83 11.11
CA ASN A 764 -35.07 -20.30 10.50
C ASN A 764 -35.20 -20.34 8.98
N PHE A 765 -34.07 -20.28 8.29
CA PHE A 765 -33.99 -20.22 6.84
C PHE A 765 -33.02 -21.25 6.29
N ALA A 766 -33.45 -21.94 5.24
CA ALA A 766 -32.71 -22.96 4.55
C ALA A 766 -32.62 -22.68 3.05
N ILE A 767 -31.51 -23.11 2.45
CA ILE A 767 -31.39 -23.17 0.99
C ILE A 767 -31.56 -24.63 0.56
N ASP A 768 -32.47 -24.83 -0.39
CA ASP A 768 -32.79 -26.12 -0.97
C ASP A 768 -32.12 -26.32 -2.35
N ASP A 769 -31.96 -27.57 -2.79
CA ASP A 769 -31.24 -27.94 -4.02
C ASP A 769 -29.84 -27.30 -4.13
N PHE A 770 -29.10 -27.24 -3.03
CA PHE A 770 -27.81 -26.54 -2.98
C PHE A 770 -26.74 -27.26 -3.81
N GLY A 771 -26.18 -26.55 -4.78
CA GLY A 771 -25.18 -27.04 -5.74
C GLY A 771 -25.71 -27.19 -7.17
N SER A 772 -27.03 -27.04 -7.37
CA SER A 772 -27.69 -27.18 -8.67
C SER A 772 -27.50 -25.97 -9.60
N GLY A 773 -26.98 -24.85 -9.08
CA GLY A 773 -26.85 -23.58 -9.80
C GLY A 773 -25.50 -22.87 -9.60
N TYR A 774 -25.36 -21.72 -10.27
CA TYR A 774 -24.15 -20.89 -10.21
C TYR A 774 -24.12 -19.91 -9.02
N SER A 775 -25.18 -19.87 -8.20
CA SER A 775 -25.43 -18.79 -7.23
C SER A 775 -25.30 -19.24 -5.77
N SER A 776 -25.07 -20.53 -5.49
CA SER A 776 -25.08 -21.11 -4.13
C SER A 776 -24.16 -20.36 -3.15
N PHE A 777 -22.94 -20.01 -3.57
CA PHE A 777 -22.01 -19.23 -2.73
C PHE A 777 -22.43 -17.78 -2.52
N HIS A 778 -23.16 -17.20 -3.47
CA HIS A 778 -23.68 -15.84 -3.35
C HIS A 778 -24.75 -15.78 -2.26
N TYR A 779 -25.63 -16.79 -2.17
CA TYR A 779 -26.63 -16.88 -1.10
C TYR A 779 -25.96 -16.98 0.28
N ILE A 780 -25.02 -17.91 0.44
CA ILE A 780 -24.29 -18.09 1.72
C ILE A 780 -23.59 -16.83 2.19
N LYS A 781 -23.02 -16.05 1.27
CA LYS A 781 -22.28 -14.85 1.63
C LYS A 781 -23.18 -13.73 2.17
N HIS A 782 -24.42 -13.62 1.69
CA HIS A 782 -25.28 -12.46 1.96
C HIS A 782 -26.42 -12.77 2.93
N PHE A 783 -26.83 -14.03 3.07
CA PHE A 783 -27.98 -14.40 3.89
C PHE A 783 -27.58 -15.15 5.16
N PRO A 784 -28.25 -14.87 6.29
CA PRO A 784 -28.12 -15.66 7.51
C PRO A 784 -28.84 -17.01 7.34
N ILE A 785 -28.16 -17.99 6.76
CA ILE A 785 -28.67 -19.35 6.52
C ILE A 785 -28.41 -20.23 7.74
N ASP A 786 -29.40 -21.01 8.14
CA ASP A 786 -29.28 -21.97 9.25
C ASP A 786 -29.05 -23.40 8.75
N VAL A 787 -29.62 -23.75 7.59
CA VAL A 787 -29.57 -25.10 7.02
C VAL A 787 -29.30 -25.08 5.51
N ILE A 788 -28.49 -26.01 5.02
CA ILE A 788 -28.28 -26.26 3.60
C ILE A 788 -28.74 -27.69 3.28
N LYS A 789 -29.61 -27.83 2.29
CA LYS A 789 -30.00 -29.14 1.75
C LYS A 789 -29.21 -29.40 0.46
N ILE A 790 -28.39 -30.45 0.50
CA ILE A 790 -27.50 -30.84 -0.59
C ILE A 790 -28.34 -31.57 -1.64
N GLU A 791 -28.29 -31.06 -2.88
CA GLU A 791 -29.07 -31.60 -3.99
C GLU A 791 -28.89 -33.10 -4.16
N GLY A 792 -30.01 -33.80 -4.36
CA GLY A 792 -30.06 -35.25 -4.43
C GLY A 792 -29.24 -35.89 -5.56
N GLU A 793 -28.95 -35.17 -6.64
CA GLU A 793 -28.10 -35.69 -7.73
C GLU A 793 -26.67 -35.98 -7.24
N PHE A 794 -26.07 -35.06 -6.50
CA PHE A 794 -24.75 -35.28 -5.90
C PHE A 794 -24.77 -36.43 -4.90
N ILE A 795 -25.80 -36.51 -4.06
CA ILE A 795 -25.92 -37.55 -3.03
C ILE A 795 -26.12 -38.94 -3.66
N ARG A 796 -26.89 -39.06 -4.74
CA ARG A 796 -27.10 -40.34 -5.42
C ARG A 796 -25.82 -40.84 -6.09
N ASN A 797 -25.04 -39.94 -6.69
CA ASN A 797 -23.91 -40.32 -7.54
C ASN A 797 -22.55 -40.33 -6.81
N MET A 798 -22.45 -39.75 -5.60
CA MET A 798 -21.16 -39.62 -4.88
C MET A 798 -20.43 -40.95 -4.62
N LEU A 799 -21.11 -42.08 -4.59
CA LEU A 799 -20.46 -43.40 -4.41
C LEU A 799 -19.81 -43.92 -5.70
N THR A 800 -20.21 -43.40 -6.85
CA THR A 800 -19.78 -43.86 -8.18
C THR A 800 -19.01 -42.82 -8.98
N ASP A 801 -19.13 -41.53 -8.64
CA ASP A 801 -18.41 -40.42 -9.26
C ASP A 801 -17.56 -39.68 -8.22
N ASP A 802 -16.23 -39.69 -8.43
CA ASP A 802 -15.26 -39.01 -7.57
C ASP A 802 -15.46 -37.48 -7.54
N LYS A 803 -16.03 -36.88 -8.60
CA LYS A 803 -16.32 -35.45 -8.64
C LYS A 803 -17.47 -35.10 -7.71
N ASP A 804 -18.56 -35.85 -7.77
CA ASP A 804 -19.72 -35.61 -6.90
C ASP A 804 -19.35 -35.80 -5.44
N MET A 805 -18.55 -36.82 -5.12
CA MET A 805 -17.96 -36.99 -3.79
C MET A 805 -17.14 -35.76 -3.35
N ALA A 806 -16.29 -35.21 -4.23
CA ALA A 806 -15.51 -34.02 -3.93
C ALA A 806 -16.38 -32.78 -3.70
N PHE A 807 -17.47 -32.62 -4.46
CA PHE A 807 -18.44 -31.54 -4.28
C PHE A 807 -19.15 -31.66 -2.93
N VAL A 808 -19.74 -32.82 -2.62
CA VAL A 808 -20.42 -33.05 -1.33
C VAL A 808 -19.46 -32.76 -0.16
N LYS A 809 -18.23 -33.28 -0.21
CA LYS A 809 -17.23 -33.02 0.84
C LYS A 809 -16.89 -31.53 1.00
N SER A 810 -16.81 -30.80 -0.11
CA SER A 810 -16.53 -29.37 -0.10
C SER A 810 -17.69 -28.57 0.50
N ILE A 811 -18.93 -28.93 0.16
CA ILE A 811 -20.15 -28.31 0.70
C ILE A 811 -20.23 -28.53 2.22
N VAL A 812 -20.03 -29.76 2.68
CA VAL A 812 -20.05 -30.11 4.12
C VAL A 812 -18.96 -29.33 4.88
N THR A 813 -17.74 -29.28 4.33
CA THR A 813 -16.63 -28.55 4.96
C THR A 813 -16.94 -27.05 5.08
N LEU A 814 -17.53 -26.45 4.04
CA LEU A 814 -17.93 -25.05 4.05
C LEU A 814 -19.03 -24.79 5.07
N ALA A 815 -20.09 -25.61 5.07
CA ALA A 815 -21.22 -25.47 5.98
C ALA A 815 -20.76 -25.52 7.45
N HIS A 816 -19.95 -26.51 7.81
CA HIS A 816 -19.38 -26.62 9.15
C HIS A 816 -18.51 -25.41 9.53
N SER A 817 -17.71 -24.89 8.61
CA SER A 817 -16.87 -23.71 8.85
C SER A 817 -17.69 -22.45 9.13
N LEU A 818 -18.93 -22.41 8.65
CA LEU A 818 -19.88 -21.32 8.85
C LEU A 818 -20.90 -21.58 9.96
N GLY A 819 -20.87 -22.77 10.59
CA GLY A 819 -21.85 -23.17 11.60
C GLY A 819 -23.24 -23.45 11.06
N ILE A 820 -23.35 -23.79 9.78
CA ILE A 820 -24.61 -24.11 9.07
C ILE A 820 -24.82 -25.63 9.11
N GLN A 821 -26.06 -26.06 9.40
CA GLN A 821 -26.42 -27.48 9.41
C GLN A 821 -26.64 -28.00 7.99
N THR A 822 -26.41 -29.29 7.76
CA THR A 822 -26.50 -29.93 6.45
C THR A 822 -27.53 -31.05 6.41
N VAL A 823 -28.29 -31.12 5.31
CA VAL A 823 -29.24 -32.19 5.03
C VAL A 823 -28.86 -32.83 3.70
N ALA A 824 -28.67 -34.14 3.66
CA ALA A 824 -28.53 -34.87 2.40
C ALA A 824 -29.89 -35.33 1.88
N GLU A 825 -30.24 -34.95 0.66
CA GLU A 825 -31.47 -35.39 0.02
C GLU A 825 -31.31 -36.69 -0.78
N PHE A 826 -32.44 -37.29 -1.16
CA PHE A 826 -32.50 -38.50 -2.00
C PHE A 826 -31.69 -39.70 -1.46
N VAL A 827 -31.67 -39.88 -0.14
CA VAL A 827 -31.11 -41.09 0.48
C VAL A 827 -32.00 -42.31 0.19
N GLU A 828 -31.60 -43.12 -0.79
CA GLU A 828 -32.38 -44.25 -1.32
C GLU A 828 -31.93 -45.62 -0.82
N ASP A 829 -30.72 -45.75 -0.25
CA ASP A 829 -30.21 -47.01 0.29
C ASP A 829 -29.29 -46.83 1.52
N GLN A 830 -28.95 -47.96 2.15
CA GLN A 830 -28.09 -48.00 3.34
C GLN A 830 -26.64 -47.59 3.06
N ALA A 831 -26.11 -47.84 1.86
CA ALA A 831 -24.73 -47.50 1.53
C ALA A 831 -24.54 -45.99 1.45
N VAL A 832 -25.49 -45.27 0.82
CA VAL A 832 -25.55 -43.80 0.80
C VAL A 832 -25.67 -43.27 2.23
N MET A 833 -26.54 -43.85 3.06
CA MET A 833 -26.74 -43.48 4.46
C MET A 833 -25.45 -43.58 5.30
N ASP A 834 -24.68 -44.65 5.13
CA ASP A 834 -23.42 -44.84 5.85
C ASP A 834 -22.33 -43.87 5.35
N ALA A 835 -22.32 -43.56 4.05
CA ALA A 835 -21.38 -42.61 3.47
C ALA A 835 -21.63 -41.16 3.91
N ILE A 836 -22.88 -40.69 3.88
CA ILE A 836 -23.20 -39.33 4.35
C ILE A 836 -22.90 -39.15 5.85
N ARG A 837 -23.12 -40.19 6.66
CA ARG A 837 -22.74 -40.20 8.08
C ARG A 837 -21.22 -40.10 8.25
N ALA A 838 -20.45 -40.84 7.44
CA ALA A 838 -18.99 -40.78 7.49
C ALA A 838 -18.43 -39.42 7.04
N LEU A 839 -19.11 -38.72 6.14
CA LEU A 839 -18.77 -37.36 5.71
C LEU A 839 -19.09 -36.29 6.77
N GLY A 840 -19.87 -36.64 7.80
CA GLY A 840 -20.26 -35.73 8.87
C GLY A 840 -21.46 -34.86 8.54
N ILE A 841 -22.33 -35.27 7.61
CA ILE A 841 -23.60 -34.57 7.35
C ILE A 841 -24.51 -34.71 8.59
N ASP A 842 -25.29 -33.67 8.91
CA ASP A 842 -26.10 -33.64 10.14
C ASP A 842 -27.40 -34.46 10.02
N TYR A 843 -28.08 -34.33 8.88
CA TYR A 843 -29.39 -34.93 8.64
C TYR A 843 -29.49 -35.65 7.28
N GLY A 844 -30.34 -36.66 7.20
CA GLY A 844 -30.65 -37.36 5.95
C GLY A 844 -32.14 -37.31 5.62
N GLN A 845 -32.45 -37.23 4.32
CA GLN A 845 -33.81 -37.26 3.78
C GLN A 845 -33.89 -38.18 2.56
N GLY A 846 -34.88 -39.05 2.51
CA GLY A 846 -35.10 -39.90 1.33
C GLY A 846 -36.06 -41.05 1.58
N TYR A 847 -36.37 -41.81 0.53
CA TYR A 847 -37.33 -42.90 0.60
C TYR A 847 -36.86 -44.11 1.40
N PHE A 848 -35.55 -44.25 1.62
CA PHE A 848 -35.01 -45.24 2.54
C PHE A 848 -35.44 -44.96 3.99
N ILE A 849 -35.55 -43.67 4.35
CA ILE A 849 -35.91 -43.21 5.69
C ILE A 849 -37.43 -43.23 5.87
N GLY A 850 -38.16 -42.62 4.92
CA GLY A 850 -39.61 -42.63 4.94
C GLY A 850 -40.23 -41.85 3.79
N ARG A 851 -41.38 -42.31 3.33
CA ARG A 851 -42.16 -41.63 2.31
C ARG A 851 -43.06 -40.55 2.94
N PRO A 852 -43.43 -39.50 2.18
CA PRO A 852 -44.41 -38.52 2.63
C PRO A 852 -45.71 -39.18 3.12
N SER A 853 -46.17 -38.80 4.30
CA SER A 853 -47.41 -39.35 4.89
C SER A 853 -48.27 -38.25 5.52
N SER A 854 -49.56 -38.50 5.74
CA SER A 854 -50.48 -37.51 6.34
C SER A 854 -50.31 -37.32 7.85
N ARG A 855 -49.40 -38.05 8.50
CA ARG A 855 -49.14 -37.96 9.95
C ARG A 855 -47.69 -37.62 10.22
N LEU A 856 -47.45 -36.85 11.29
CA LEU A 856 -46.10 -36.63 11.81
C LEU A 856 -45.66 -37.90 12.53
N MET A 857 -44.42 -38.33 12.31
CA MET A 857 -43.81 -39.39 13.12
C MET A 857 -43.29 -38.77 14.41
N LEU A 858 -43.83 -39.20 15.55
CA LEU A 858 -43.29 -38.82 16.84
C LEU A 858 -42.01 -39.62 17.10
N ALA A 859 -40.99 -38.96 17.65
CA ALA A 859 -39.82 -39.66 18.18
C ALA A 859 -40.28 -40.72 19.19
N ALA A 860 -39.69 -41.91 19.16
CA ALA A 860 -40.01 -42.96 20.12
C ALA A 860 -39.72 -42.42 21.54
N ALA A 861 -40.74 -42.36 22.38
CA ALA A 861 -40.56 -42.00 23.78
C ALA A 861 -39.60 -43.01 24.42
N GLN A 862 -38.43 -42.53 24.88
CA GLN A 862 -37.50 -43.32 25.70
C GLN A 862 -38.12 -43.64 27.06
#